data_AF-A0A1E7LQF0-F1
#
_entry.id   AF-A0A1E7LQF0-F1
#
_cell.length_a   1.000
_cell.length_b   1.000
_cell.length_c   1.000
_cell.angle_alpha   90.00
_cell.angle_beta   90.00
_cell.angle_gamma   90.00
#
_symmetry.space_group_name_H-M   'P 1'
#
loop_
_entity.id
_entity.type
_entity.pdbx_description
1 polymer ?
#
loop_
_entity_poly.entity_id
_entity_poly.type
_entity_poly.pdbx_seq_one_letter_code
_entity_poly.pdbx_strand_id
1 'polypeptide(L)'
;MPGLNWTGPQTAETDTMFVDRLTTGPAGTPVRTGESTLSPWPWDQAAYPVLADGGHDRVTALLPDGTTWELDADEFAEVVAADLTRHPLPERAPIVLAVPSAGDRYLDLPRKLAERTGRTVWVHTGLAQRNPDPAATSTIGVLHRDGLPDGTWLPVRPGLAPDPDDDAPAWHREVLTQPIVSSHTGEQIGRSFHHPAELVGPRETYGDLDRMSFYVHWDAATNAYSGKLPMRDPGPADKAYRLAGHGLPGGLSLPLADGSDRAVDKHEAAGWLRRRKSLSSLPKDHWVDLVICHSGAPAQGAAQDVAQLSGPLPVPFTADPLGDDALSLGQHLANQLRRTTRLSYSSQGVNRFGDGPMRVLATDAQGRPWWWETSHPEPDEAELDRLAARMEPGVTPSPRTRAEVLRAVRALKAVMGPDVVLDAAFPDLVAGAVAVAGMWAADPDLGRTGPLWPQSLSQVVAAHPLATGTTDLAVTRQVLAEAARAWRDSGNTLSVSGFVALPGLRTAADWLSDPAAVDGAAVLALGLTDPADAPAHRTRMFWARVRAEETLLGPAADALTVRALRLDPDTAPDDAGRAAARDLLTRGFAAGRNMTDPEVTGAYAVEAAGALAAPVLLTLAGTAFGSGRDWRDKPTLLPRLDAFRVADTTVDAPWAGVDAGGQSLPVPYAVRASVDLEDSSHVQLTTGGTSHRLSAAEFAELLAVDTALAAVAATTPVLLLLDGLSGPDPVLAETVARRLGRPVWWSTSPVELSAPDAAEGELPVLAPDLSTLSQPTATDWRHTTPATGPATAPAVGGPQVPATPAPGPGAATPAVNNGSTAEPHPSQGPALQGPALQGPAPAPAEAKAVGPETAAPAEYAGTDTAGTETSELETADTA
;
A
#
# COMPACT_ATOMS: atom_id res chain seq x y z
N MET A 1 -6.72 -52.44 0.67
CA MET A 1 -7.31 -52.09 -0.65
C MET A 1 -6.20 -52.18 -1.71
N PRO A 2 -6.47 -52.28 -3.02
CA PRO A 2 -5.44 -52.08 -4.03
C PRO A 2 -4.90 -50.64 -3.95
N GLY A 3 -3.61 -50.48 -4.16
CA GLY A 3 -2.85 -49.24 -3.96
C GLY A 3 -1.35 -49.54 -4.00
N LEU A 4 -0.52 -48.50 -4.08
CA LEU A 4 0.94 -48.62 -4.13
C LEU A 4 1.53 -48.32 -2.75
N ASN A 5 2.32 -49.25 -2.21
CA ASN A 5 3.18 -49.02 -1.06
C ASN A 5 4.64 -49.06 -1.50
N TRP A 6 5.31 -47.91 -1.40
CA TRP A 6 6.74 -47.74 -1.60
C TRP A 6 7.44 -47.19 -0.34
N THR A 7 6.83 -47.31 0.85
CA THR A 7 7.51 -47.04 2.14
C THR A 7 8.17 -48.30 2.74
N GLY A 8 8.33 -49.38 1.96
CA GLY A 8 8.98 -50.61 2.39
C GLY A 8 8.36 -51.91 1.87
N PRO A 9 9.05 -53.06 1.99
CA PRO A 9 8.71 -54.34 1.36
C PRO A 9 7.53 -55.09 2.02
N GLN A 10 6.80 -54.45 2.94
CA GLN A 10 5.66 -55.05 3.63
C GLN A 10 4.35 -54.65 2.96
N THR A 11 3.46 -55.61 2.71
CA THR A 11 2.07 -55.32 2.34
C THR A 11 1.39 -54.58 3.49
N ALA A 12 0.98 -53.34 3.27
CA ALA A 12 0.25 -52.55 4.26
C ALA A 12 -1.26 -52.73 4.08
N GLU A 13 -1.95 -53.20 5.12
CA GLU A 13 -3.37 -52.89 5.25
C GLU A 13 -3.49 -51.46 5.77
N THR A 14 -4.19 -50.61 5.01
CA THR A 14 -4.33 -49.18 5.30
C THR A 14 -5.79 -48.79 5.36
N ASP A 15 -6.18 -48.17 6.46
CA ASP A 15 -7.45 -47.47 6.61
C ASP A 15 -7.33 -46.07 5.98
N THR A 16 -8.28 -45.73 5.12
CA THR A 16 -8.40 -44.43 4.44
C THR A 16 -9.69 -43.71 4.81
N MET A 17 -10.45 -44.17 5.82
CA MET A 17 -11.57 -43.43 6.40
C MET A 17 -11.09 -42.37 7.40
N PHE A 18 -9.90 -42.55 7.97
CA PHE A 18 -9.33 -41.69 8.99
C PHE A 18 -7.94 -41.16 8.63
N VAL A 19 -7.61 -39.97 9.14
CA VAL A 19 -6.29 -39.36 9.09
C VAL A 19 -5.83 -39.07 10.52
N ASP A 20 -4.60 -39.48 10.86
CA ASP A 20 -4.01 -39.22 12.17
C ASP A 20 -3.22 -37.89 12.19
N ARG A 21 -3.42 -37.09 13.24
CA ARG A 21 -2.51 -35.99 13.56
C ARG A 21 -1.27 -36.55 14.24
N LEU A 22 -0.09 -36.28 13.68
CA LEU A 22 1.21 -36.69 14.21
C LEU A 22 2.05 -35.47 14.58
N THR A 23 2.91 -35.59 15.58
CA THR A 23 3.95 -34.61 15.93
C THR A 23 5.31 -35.31 16.09
N THR A 24 6.41 -34.55 16.11
CA THR A 24 7.73 -35.08 16.43
C THR A 24 7.81 -35.50 17.90
N GLY A 25 8.01 -36.80 18.17
CA GLY A 25 8.21 -37.31 19.52
C GLY A 25 9.64 -37.11 20.05
N PRO A 26 9.92 -37.39 21.34
CA PRO A 26 11.23 -37.15 21.97
C PRO A 26 12.42 -37.88 21.34
N ALA A 27 12.17 -38.94 20.55
CA ALA A 27 13.19 -39.70 19.81
C ALA A 27 13.31 -39.28 18.33
N GLY A 28 12.70 -38.16 17.92
CA GLY A 28 12.60 -37.71 16.52
C GLY A 28 11.55 -38.47 15.69
N THR A 29 11.06 -39.61 16.17
CA THR A 29 10.01 -40.41 15.53
C THR A 29 8.64 -39.72 15.57
N PRO A 30 7.81 -39.80 14.51
CA PRO A 30 6.42 -39.36 14.56
C PRO A 30 5.64 -40.08 15.67
N VAL A 31 4.82 -39.33 16.41
CA VAL A 31 3.91 -39.84 17.45
C VAL A 31 2.52 -39.27 17.20
N ARG A 32 1.49 -40.12 17.27
CA ARG A 32 0.10 -39.72 17.13
C ARG A 32 -0.35 -38.85 18.31
N THR A 33 -1.06 -37.76 18.02
CA THR A 33 -1.65 -36.84 19.00
C THR A 33 -3.16 -36.70 18.76
N GLY A 34 -3.94 -36.92 19.82
CA GLY A 34 -5.41 -36.80 19.76
C GLY A 34 -6.14 -37.94 19.03
N GLU A 35 -7.42 -37.67 18.75
CA GLU A 35 -8.30 -38.56 17.99
C GLU A 35 -8.05 -38.41 16.48
N SER A 36 -8.34 -39.47 15.71
CA SER A 36 -8.19 -39.43 14.24
C SER A 36 -9.34 -38.62 13.64
N THR A 37 -9.05 -37.78 12.65
CA THR A 37 -10.08 -37.04 11.91
C THR A 37 -10.63 -37.90 10.77
N LEU A 38 -11.88 -37.66 10.37
CA LEU A 38 -12.43 -38.27 9.15
C LEU A 38 -11.72 -37.72 7.91
N SER A 39 -11.44 -38.57 6.94
CA SER A 39 -10.74 -38.19 5.71
C SER A 39 -11.64 -37.35 4.78
N PRO A 40 -11.09 -36.36 4.05
CA PRO A 40 -11.90 -35.41 3.27
C PRO A 40 -12.34 -35.94 1.89
N TRP A 41 -11.81 -37.07 1.43
CA TRP A 41 -12.20 -37.68 0.17
C TRP A 41 -13.49 -38.52 0.30
N PRO A 42 -14.27 -38.68 -0.79
CA PRO A 42 -15.52 -39.45 -0.73
C PRO A 42 -15.32 -40.91 -0.30
N TRP A 43 -16.24 -41.41 0.54
CA TRP A 43 -16.25 -42.79 1.05
C TRP A 43 -17.25 -43.71 0.34
N ASP A 44 -17.91 -43.25 -0.72
CA ASP A 44 -18.83 -44.07 -1.54
C ASP A 44 -18.08 -45.12 -2.39
N GLN A 45 -16.78 -44.91 -2.59
CA GLN A 45 -15.88 -45.78 -3.35
C GLN A 45 -14.56 -45.97 -2.60
N ALA A 46 -13.93 -47.14 -2.79
CA ALA A 46 -12.62 -47.43 -2.25
C ALA A 46 -11.55 -46.49 -2.85
N ALA A 47 -10.84 -45.74 -2.02
CA ALA A 47 -9.71 -44.94 -2.46
C ALA A 47 -8.52 -45.81 -2.89
N TYR A 48 -7.70 -45.29 -3.81
CA TYR A 48 -6.42 -45.87 -4.20
C TYR A 48 -5.28 -45.11 -3.48
N PRO A 49 -4.76 -45.62 -2.35
CA PRO A 49 -3.64 -44.98 -1.67
C PRO A 49 -2.34 -45.18 -2.44
N VAL A 50 -1.53 -44.14 -2.49
CA VAL A 50 -0.10 -44.18 -2.84
C VAL A 50 0.67 -43.72 -1.62
N LEU A 51 1.47 -44.63 -1.06
CA LEU A 51 2.26 -44.41 0.16
C LEU A 51 3.75 -44.40 -0.24
N ALA A 52 4.41 -43.25 -0.16
CA ALA A 52 5.81 -43.10 -0.57
C ALA A 52 6.47 -41.90 0.13
N ASP A 53 7.80 -41.89 0.17
CA ASP A 53 8.56 -40.68 0.49
C ASP A 53 8.66 -39.77 -0.76
N GLY A 54 9.18 -38.56 -0.62
CA GLY A 54 9.39 -37.62 -1.73
C GLY A 54 9.17 -36.17 -1.33
N GLY A 55 8.62 -35.40 -2.26
CA GLY A 55 8.35 -33.97 -2.08
C GLY A 55 7.21 -33.45 -2.97
N HIS A 56 7.29 -32.17 -3.30
CA HIS A 56 6.32 -31.49 -4.18
C HIS A 56 6.56 -31.75 -5.69
N ASP A 57 7.77 -32.20 -6.03
CA ASP A 57 8.31 -32.32 -7.39
C ASP A 57 8.63 -33.78 -7.80
N ARG A 58 8.93 -34.64 -6.83
CA ARG A 58 9.40 -36.02 -7.01
C ARG A 58 8.76 -37.02 -6.04
N VAL A 59 8.81 -38.30 -6.38
CA VAL A 59 8.40 -39.40 -5.48
C VAL A 59 9.54 -40.41 -5.33
N THR A 60 9.89 -40.74 -4.08
CA THR A 60 10.92 -41.73 -3.74
C THR A 60 10.26 -43.10 -3.56
N ALA A 61 10.49 -44.01 -4.50
CA ALA A 61 9.96 -45.36 -4.45
C ALA A 61 10.99 -46.35 -3.87
N LEU A 62 10.76 -46.89 -2.65
CA LEU A 62 11.57 -47.98 -2.09
C LEU A 62 11.17 -49.32 -2.72
N LEU A 63 12.10 -49.94 -3.44
CA LEU A 63 11.91 -51.19 -4.17
C LEU A 63 12.09 -52.44 -3.27
N PRO A 64 11.58 -53.62 -3.66
CA PRO A 64 11.64 -54.84 -2.84
C PRO A 64 13.05 -55.38 -2.53
N ASP A 65 14.08 -54.93 -3.25
CA ASP A 65 15.49 -55.26 -2.99
C ASP A 65 16.18 -54.28 -2.02
N GLY A 66 15.47 -53.24 -1.57
CA GLY A 66 15.98 -52.20 -0.69
C GLY A 66 16.63 -51.01 -1.40
N THR A 67 16.63 -50.97 -2.73
CA THR A 67 17.07 -49.79 -3.50
C THR A 67 15.96 -48.75 -3.62
N THR A 68 16.30 -47.47 -3.78
CA THR A 68 15.35 -46.39 -4.04
C THR A 68 15.37 -45.98 -5.51
N TRP A 69 14.19 -45.70 -6.07
CA TRP A 69 14.01 -45.09 -7.39
C TRP A 69 13.31 -43.74 -7.20
N GLU A 70 14.02 -42.64 -7.51
CA GLU A 70 13.41 -41.32 -7.65
C GLU A 70 12.63 -41.25 -8.96
N LEU A 71 11.35 -40.92 -8.87
CA LEU A 71 10.44 -40.71 -10.01
C LEU A 71 10.16 -39.23 -10.19
N ASP A 72 10.29 -38.72 -11.41
CA ASP A 72 9.73 -37.40 -11.77
C ASP A 72 8.20 -37.45 -11.92
N ALA A 73 7.58 -36.29 -12.14
CA ALA A 73 6.13 -36.18 -12.18
C ALA A 73 5.44 -36.76 -13.43
N ASP A 74 6.16 -37.04 -14.53
CA ASP A 74 5.65 -37.79 -15.67
C ASP A 74 5.87 -39.31 -15.47
N GLU A 75 7.06 -39.72 -15.02
CA GLU A 75 7.36 -41.13 -14.68
C GLU A 75 6.39 -41.66 -13.62
N PHE A 76 6.17 -40.89 -12.56
CA PHE A 76 5.21 -41.19 -11.49
C PHE A 76 3.79 -41.38 -12.03
N ALA A 77 3.33 -40.47 -12.90
CA ALA A 77 1.99 -40.52 -13.48
C ALA A 77 1.79 -41.76 -14.37
N GLU A 78 2.79 -42.12 -15.18
CA GLU A 78 2.75 -43.35 -15.99
C GLU A 78 2.80 -44.63 -15.15
N VAL A 79 3.64 -44.69 -14.10
CA VAL A 79 3.73 -45.87 -13.21
C VAL A 79 2.41 -46.13 -12.49
N VAL A 80 1.78 -45.09 -11.92
CA VAL A 80 0.47 -45.23 -11.25
C VAL A 80 -0.63 -45.58 -12.26
N ALA A 81 -0.64 -44.97 -13.45
CA ALA A 81 -1.60 -45.31 -14.50
C ALA A 81 -1.43 -46.77 -14.99
N ALA A 82 -0.19 -47.25 -15.08
CA ALA A 82 0.11 -48.63 -15.49
C ALA A 82 -0.34 -49.65 -14.43
N ASP A 83 -0.25 -49.35 -13.13
CA ASP A 83 -0.79 -50.23 -12.09
C ASP A 83 -2.32 -50.19 -12.03
N LEU A 84 -2.95 -49.02 -12.11
CA LEU A 84 -4.41 -48.88 -12.22
C LEU A 84 -4.99 -49.60 -13.45
N THR A 85 -4.19 -49.80 -14.51
CA THR A 85 -4.56 -50.60 -15.69
C THR A 85 -4.51 -52.11 -15.41
N ARG A 86 -3.65 -52.57 -14.49
CA ARG A 86 -3.54 -53.97 -14.05
C ARG A 86 -4.55 -54.31 -12.95
N HIS A 87 -4.83 -53.36 -12.08
CA HIS A 87 -5.70 -53.47 -10.91
C HIS A 87 -6.88 -52.47 -11.00
N PRO A 88 -7.81 -52.66 -11.95
CA PRO A 88 -8.82 -51.67 -12.27
C PRO A 88 -9.80 -51.42 -11.11
N LEU A 89 -9.90 -50.15 -10.73
CA LEU A 89 -10.92 -49.61 -9.83
C LEU A 89 -12.02 -48.86 -10.61
N PRO A 90 -13.24 -48.71 -10.06
CA PRO A 90 -14.29 -47.88 -10.64
C PRO A 90 -13.76 -46.51 -11.09
N GLU A 91 -14.20 -46.00 -12.25
CA GLU A 91 -13.60 -44.83 -12.91
C GLU A 91 -13.53 -43.57 -12.02
N ARG A 92 -14.45 -43.45 -11.06
CA ARG A 92 -14.53 -42.32 -10.11
C ARG A 92 -13.80 -42.53 -8.77
N ALA A 93 -13.21 -43.71 -8.53
CA ALA A 93 -12.47 -43.96 -7.31
C ALA A 93 -11.27 -42.98 -7.19
N PRO A 94 -11.16 -42.24 -6.08
CA PRO A 94 -10.14 -41.21 -5.90
C PRO A 94 -8.76 -41.85 -5.66
N ILE A 95 -7.71 -41.16 -6.11
CA ILE A 95 -6.34 -41.46 -5.70
C ILE A 95 -6.01 -40.59 -4.49
N VAL A 96 -5.26 -41.12 -3.52
CA VAL A 96 -4.84 -40.39 -2.31
C VAL A 96 -3.32 -40.52 -2.17
N LEU A 97 -2.60 -39.40 -2.20
CA LEU A 97 -1.14 -39.41 -2.01
C LEU A 97 -0.80 -39.14 -0.55
N ALA A 98 -0.27 -40.14 0.14
CA ALA A 98 0.42 -39.98 1.42
C ALA A 98 1.92 -39.79 1.16
N VAL A 99 2.23 -38.66 0.50
CA VAL A 99 3.58 -38.24 0.09
C VAL A 99 3.84 -36.84 0.66
N PRO A 100 4.98 -36.57 1.32
CA PRO A 100 5.23 -35.29 1.97
C PRO A 100 5.16 -34.09 1.01
N SER A 101 4.34 -33.09 1.34
CA SER A 101 4.20 -31.85 0.58
C SER A 101 3.85 -32.00 -0.92
N ALA A 102 3.26 -33.12 -1.34
CA ALA A 102 2.75 -33.30 -2.71
C ALA A 102 1.63 -32.31 -3.10
N GLY A 103 1.02 -31.63 -2.11
CA GLY A 103 0.09 -30.51 -2.29
C GLY A 103 0.73 -29.11 -2.31
N ASP A 104 2.04 -29.00 -2.08
CA ASP A 104 2.75 -27.71 -2.08
C ASP A 104 3.12 -27.25 -3.51
N ARG A 105 3.65 -26.02 -3.62
CA ARG A 105 4.19 -25.44 -4.86
C ARG A 105 3.18 -25.57 -6.01
N TYR A 106 3.65 -25.89 -7.21
CA TYR A 106 2.84 -25.86 -8.42
C TYR A 106 2.01 -27.12 -8.68
N LEU A 107 1.92 -28.04 -7.71
CA LEU A 107 1.08 -29.25 -7.78
C LEU A 107 1.40 -30.14 -8.98
N ASP A 108 2.62 -30.13 -9.51
CA ASP A 108 2.93 -30.77 -10.80
C ASP A 108 2.75 -32.30 -10.74
N LEU A 109 3.15 -32.93 -9.62
CA LEU A 109 2.88 -34.35 -9.30
C LEU A 109 1.37 -34.72 -9.42
N PRO A 110 0.46 -34.21 -8.58
CA PRO A 110 -0.95 -34.59 -8.65
C PRO A 110 -1.66 -34.08 -9.91
N ARG A 111 -1.19 -33.00 -10.55
CA ARG A 111 -1.78 -32.49 -11.78
C ARG A 111 -1.51 -33.40 -12.98
N LYS A 112 -0.27 -33.82 -13.18
CA LYS A 112 0.09 -34.81 -14.21
C LYS A 112 -0.63 -36.13 -13.96
N LEU A 113 -0.67 -36.60 -12.71
CA LEU A 113 -1.39 -37.82 -12.34
C LEU A 113 -2.91 -37.73 -12.56
N ALA A 114 -3.56 -36.63 -12.19
CA ALA A 114 -5.00 -36.43 -12.37
C ALA A 114 -5.38 -36.44 -13.85
N GLU A 115 -4.67 -35.65 -14.66
CA GLU A 115 -4.87 -35.60 -16.12
C GLU A 115 -4.62 -36.97 -16.77
N ARG A 116 -3.54 -37.66 -16.40
CA ARG A 116 -3.12 -38.94 -16.97
C ARG A 116 -4.07 -40.10 -16.64
N THR A 117 -4.77 -40.03 -15.52
CA THR A 117 -5.68 -41.10 -15.03
C THR A 117 -7.17 -40.77 -15.16
N GLY A 118 -7.52 -39.51 -15.41
CA GLY A 118 -8.91 -39.03 -15.41
C GLY A 118 -9.56 -38.97 -14.01
N ARG A 119 -8.78 -39.08 -12.93
CA ARG A 119 -9.27 -39.23 -11.55
C ARG A 119 -8.96 -38.00 -10.69
N THR A 120 -9.78 -37.78 -9.66
CA THR A 120 -9.43 -36.83 -8.59
C THR A 120 -8.28 -37.40 -7.76
N VAL A 121 -7.21 -36.62 -7.63
CA VAL A 121 -6.05 -36.92 -6.78
C VAL A 121 -6.11 -36.04 -5.54
N TRP A 122 -6.18 -36.64 -4.36
CA TRP A 122 -6.13 -35.94 -3.08
C TRP A 122 -4.69 -35.86 -2.58
N VAL A 123 -4.29 -34.65 -2.19
CA VAL A 123 -2.93 -34.33 -1.71
C VAL A 123 -3.00 -33.40 -0.50
N HIS A 124 -1.91 -33.36 0.25
CA HIS A 124 -1.75 -32.50 1.42
C HIS A 124 -0.62 -31.48 1.20
N THR A 125 -0.80 -30.23 1.60
CA THR A 125 0.24 -29.19 1.47
C THR A 125 1.40 -29.40 2.45
N GLY A 126 1.09 -29.88 3.67
CA GLY A 126 2.08 -30.28 4.68
C GLY A 126 2.57 -31.73 4.56
N LEU A 127 3.22 -32.23 5.60
CA LEU A 127 3.92 -33.53 5.60
C LEU A 127 2.97 -34.74 5.80
N ALA A 128 2.17 -35.08 4.78
CA ALA A 128 1.40 -36.33 4.77
C ALA A 128 2.29 -37.55 4.48
N GLN A 129 2.08 -38.63 5.22
CA GLN A 129 2.88 -39.85 5.17
C GLN A 129 2.05 -41.07 5.62
N ARG A 130 2.58 -42.28 5.44
CA ARG A 130 2.02 -43.49 6.08
C ARG A 130 2.28 -43.46 7.59
N ASN A 131 1.27 -43.76 8.39
CA ASN A 131 1.41 -44.02 9.83
C ASN A 131 1.28 -45.52 10.12
N PRO A 132 2.36 -46.23 10.49
CA PRO A 132 2.32 -47.67 10.75
C PRO A 132 1.89 -47.99 12.19
N ASP A 133 0.85 -48.81 12.35
CA ASP A 133 0.52 -49.46 13.62
C ASP A 133 0.90 -50.96 13.56
N PRO A 134 1.70 -51.50 14.51
CA PRO A 134 2.01 -52.94 14.58
C PRO A 134 0.89 -53.82 15.18
N ALA A 135 -0.12 -53.22 15.82
CA ALA A 135 -1.21 -53.88 16.54
C ALA A 135 -2.59 -53.65 15.90
N ALA A 136 -2.70 -52.71 14.95
CA ALA A 136 -3.92 -52.38 14.21
C ALA A 136 -3.63 -52.16 12.71
N THR A 137 -4.66 -51.79 11.94
CA THR A 137 -4.52 -51.34 10.54
C THR A 137 -3.65 -50.06 10.50
N SER A 138 -2.76 -49.94 9.51
CA SER A 138 -2.03 -48.68 9.32
C SER A 138 -2.98 -47.56 8.87
N THR A 139 -2.64 -46.30 9.13
CA THR A 139 -3.42 -45.14 8.71
C THR A 139 -2.60 -44.23 7.79
N ILE A 140 -3.25 -43.20 7.22
CA ILE A 140 -2.54 -42.03 6.69
C ILE A 140 -2.42 -41.03 7.83
N GLY A 141 -1.26 -40.38 7.97
CA GLY A 141 -1.04 -39.38 9.01
C GLY A 141 -0.33 -38.13 8.48
N VAL A 142 -0.53 -37.00 9.14
CA VAL A 142 0.12 -35.73 8.83
C VAL A 142 1.07 -35.36 9.96
N LEU A 143 2.34 -35.13 9.65
CA LEU A 143 3.38 -34.74 10.61
C LEU A 143 3.47 -33.21 10.74
N HIS A 144 3.14 -32.73 11.93
CA HIS A 144 3.20 -31.31 12.29
C HIS A 144 4.52 -31.03 13.03
N ARG A 145 5.10 -29.85 12.78
CA ARG A 145 6.38 -29.41 13.33
C ARG A 145 6.30 -27.92 13.65
N ASP A 146 6.80 -27.54 14.82
CA ASP A 146 6.84 -26.13 15.22
C ASP A 146 7.63 -25.29 14.21
N GLY A 147 7.12 -24.12 13.85
CA GLY A 147 7.72 -23.23 12.84
C GLY A 147 7.42 -23.60 11.38
N LEU A 148 6.61 -24.63 11.11
CA LEU A 148 6.06 -24.93 9.78
C LEU A 148 4.52 -24.87 9.79
N PRO A 149 3.85 -24.65 8.63
CA PRO A 149 2.39 -24.66 8.54
C PRO A 149 1.83 -26.05 8.84
N ASP A 150 0.63 -26.13 9.46
CA ASP A 150 -0.05 -27.42 9.63
C ASP A 150 -0.40 -28.05 8.27
N GLY A 151 -0.85 -27.20 7.34
CA GLY A 151 -1.25 -27.57 5.99
C GLY A 151 -2.70 -28.07 5.89
N THR A 152 -3.13 -28.41 4.67
CA THR A 152 -4.51 -28.81 4.39
C THR A 152 -4.57 -29.79 3.21
N TRP A 153 -5.58 -30.67 3.22
CA TRP A 153 -5.91 -31.56 2.10
C TRP A 153 -6.70 -30.83 1.01
N LEU A 154 -6.39 -31.07 -0.26
CA LEU A 154 -7.16 -30.54 -1.40
C LEU A 154 -7.40 -31.58 -2.51
N PRO A 155 -8.54 -31.49 -3.24
CA PRO A 155 -8.80 -32.28 -4.44
C PRO A 155 -8.18 -31.62 -5.69
N VAL A 156 -7.26 -32.33 -6.34
CA VAL A 156 -6.75 -31.98 -7.68
C VAL A 156 -7.54 -32.78 -8.72
N ARG A 157 -8.07 -32.11 -9.74
CA ARG A 157 -8.94 -32.69 -10.78
C ARG A 157 -8.29 -32.59 -12.17
N PRO A 158 -8.62 -33.50 -13.11
CA PRO A 158 -8.25 -33.37 -14.52
C PRO A 158 -8.99 -32.20 -15.20
N GLY A 159 -8.57 -31.84 -16.41
CA GLY A 159 -9.15 -30.77 -17.22
C GLY A 159 -8.48 -29.42 -17.02
N LEU A 160 -7.16 -29.41 -16.84
CA LEU A 160 -6.40 -28.16 -16.69
C LEU A 160 -6.24 -27.44 -18.03
N ALA A 161 -6.08 -26.12 -17.98
CA ALA A 161 -5.62 -25.36 -19.15
C ALA A 161 -4.22 -25.86 -19.59
N PRO A 162 -3.97 -25.93 -20.92
CA PRO A 162 -2.64 -26.25 -21.43
C PRO A 162 -1.61 -25.22 -20.97
N ASP A 163 -0.34 -25.62 -20.92
CA ASP A 163 0.75 -24.67 -20.76
C ASP A 163 0.80 -23.73 -21.98
N PRO A 164 1.00 -22.41 -21.78
CA PRO A 164 1.20 -21.49 -22.89
C PRO A 164 2.43 -21.84 -23.72
N ASP A 165 2.30 -21.69 -25.04
CA ASP A 165 3.38 -21.82 -26.01
C ASP A 165 4.24 -20.53 -26.00
N ASP A 166 4.89 -20.26 -24.86
CA ASP A 166 5.83 -19.13 -24.70
C ASP A 166 7.00 -19.44 -23.76
N ASP A 167 8.13 -18.78 -24.02
CA ASP A 167 9.32 -18.86 -23.17
C ASP A 167 9.03 -18.21 -21.81
N ALA A 168 8.87 -19.04 -20.79
CA ALA A 168 8.75 -18.63 -19.40
C ALA A 168 10.14 -18.50 -18.75
N PRO A 169 10.51 -17.33 -18.20
CA PRO A 169 11.77 -17.20 -17.45
C PRO A 169 11.84 -18.21 -16.30
N ALA A 170 13.01 -18.81 -16.09
CA ALA A 170 13.20 -19.93 -15.17
C ALA A 170 12.69 -19.65 -13.74
N TRP A 171 12.95 -18.44 -13.23
CA TRP A 171 12.56 -17.99 -11.90
C TRP A 171 11.07 -18.17 -11.59
N HIS A 172 10.19 -18.18 -12.60
CA HIS A 172 8.76 -18.43 -12.42
C HIS A 172 8.47 -19.79 -11.74
N ARG A 173 9.35 -20.79 -11.89
CA ARG A 173 9.25 -22.11 -11.24
C ARG A 173 9.83 -22.13 -9.83
N GLU A 174 10.75 -21.23 -9.50
CA GLU A 174 11.41 -21.16 -8.19
C GLU A 174 10.51 -20.54 -7.10
N VAL A 175 9.53 -19.71 -7.48
CA VAL A 175 8.68 -18.94 -6.56
C VAL A 175 8.02 -19.77 -5.44
N LEU A 176 8.16 -19.23 -4.23
CA LEU A 176 7.41 -19.46 -3.01
C LEU A 176 5.89 -19.38 -3.19
N THR A 177 5.15 -20.49 -3.30
CA THR A 177 3.69 -20.40 -3.34
C THR A 177 2.99 -21.67 -2.91
N GLN A 178 1.87 -21.55 -2.21
CA GLN A 178 1.00 -22.66 -1.79
C GLN A 178 -0.45 -22.47 -2.26
N PRO A 179 -1.27 -23.53 -2.35
CA PRO A 179 -2.73 -23.40 -2.53
C PRO A 179 -3.40 -22.72 -1.33
N ILE A 180 -4.34 -21.81 -1.56
CA ILE A 180 -5.31 -21.40 -0.52
C ILE A 180 -6.54 -22.31 -0.68
N VAL A 181 -6.82 -23.09 0.35
CA VAL A 181 -7.95 -24.01 0.43
C VAL A 181 -9.01 -23.40 1.36
N SER A 182 -10.27 -23.41 0.95
CA SER A 182 -11.38 -22.90 1.78
C SER A 182 -11.58 -23.76 3.02
N SER A 183 -11.65 -23.13 4.19
CA SER A 183 -12.01 -23.74 5.47
C SER A 183 -13.45 -24.27 5.49
N HIS A 184 -14.29 -23.80 4.56
CA HIS A 184 -15.71 -24.12 4.48
C HIS A 184 -16.02 -25.21 3.45
N THR A 185 -15.35 -25.19 2.29
CA THR A 185 -15.68 -26.08 1.16
C THR A 185 -14.61 -27.13 0.85
N GLY A 186 -13.38 -26.97 1.35
CA GLY A 186 -12.25 -27.84 1.00
C GLY A 186 -11.72 -27.64 -0.43
N GLU A 187 -12.25 -26.67 -1.18
CA GLU A 187 -11.82 -26.36 -2.55
C GLU A 187 -10.67 -25.35 -2.58
N GLN A 188 -9.85 -25.40 -3.64
CA GLN A 188 -8.84 -24.38 -3.89
C GLN A 188 -9.52 -23.06 -4.36
N ILE A 189 -9.58 -22.07 -3.48
CA ILE A 189 -10.10 -20.72 -3.79
C ILE A 189 -9.01 -19.75 -4.28
N GLY A 190 -7.73 -20.12 -4.20
CA GLY A 190 -6.64 -19.22 -4.53
C GLY A 190 -5.24 -19.78 -4.35
N ARG A 191 -4.26 -18.88 -4.24
CA ARG A 191 -2.87 -19.18 -3.90
C ARG A 191 -2.23 -18.12 -3.01
N SER A 192 -1.37 -18.55 -2.09
CA SER A 192 -0.50 -17.68 -1.30
C SER A 192 0.89 -17.63 -1.94
N PHE A 193 1.66 -16.57 -1.67
CA PHE A 193 3.10 -16.51 -1.89
C PHE A 193 3.77 -15.83 -0.68
N HIS A 194 4.42 -16.65 0.14
CA HIS A 194 5.07 -16.30 1.42
C HIS A 194 6.15 -17.35 1.70
N HIS A 195 7.09 -17.06 2.60
CA HIS A 195 7.97 -18.09 3.17
C HIS A 195 7.18 -19.00 4.13
N PRO A 196 7.53 -20.30 4.29
CA PRO A 196 6.73 -21.22 5.11
C PRO A 196 6.60 -20.80 6.59
N ALA A 197 7.64 -20.15 7.13
CA ALA A 197 7.65 -19.64 8.51
C ALA A 197 6.63 -18.49 8.75
N GLU A 198 6.11 -17.87 7.69
CA GLU A 198 5.07 -16.85 7.79
C GLU A 198 3.66 -17.45 7.85
N LEU A 199 3.48 -18.67 7.34
CA LEU A 199 2.18 -19.33 7.23
C LEU A 199 1.87 -20.23 8.44
N VAL A 200 2.31 -19.80 9.63
CA VAL A 200 2.25 -20.57 10.88
C VAL A 200 1.28 -19.92 11.88
N GLY A 201 0.51 -20.75 12.59
CA GLY A 201 -0.40 -20.31 13.65
C GLY A 201 -1.57 -19.45 13.11
N PRO A 202 -1.94 -18.32 13.74
CA PRO A 202 -3.14 -17.55 13.35
C PRO A 202 -3.09 -16.95 11.93
N ARG A 203 -1.96 -17.05 11.21
CA ARG A 203 -1.83 -16.70 9.79
C ARG A 203 -2.40 -17.75 8.82
N GLU A 204 -2.84 -18.90 9.33
CA GLU A 204 -3.67 -19.88 8.59
C GLU A 204 -5.09 -19.33 8.24
N THR A 205 -5.40 -18.09 8.63
CA THR A 205 -6.65 -17.39 8.35
C THR A 205 -6.94 -17.09 6.87
N TYR A 206 -6.00 -17.31 5.95
CA TYR A 206 -6.29 -17.20 4.51
C TYR A 206 -7.35 -18.20 4.01
N GLY A 207 -7.53 -19.35 4.69
CA GLY A 207 -8.59 -20.30 4.36
C GLY A 207 -10.02 -19.79 4.62
N ASP A 208 -10.19 -18.69 5.37
CA ASP A 208 -11.48 -18.05 5.61
C ASP A 208 -11.78 -16.88 4.64
N LEU A 209 -10.93 -16.61 3.63
CA LEU A 209 -11.05 -15.43 2.73
C LEU A 209 -12.37 -15.37 1.95
N ASP A 210 -12.95 -16.52 1.62
CA ASP A 210 -14.26 -16.66 0.96
C ASP A 210 -15.45 -16.30 1.85
N ARG A 211 -15.23 -16.17 3.16
CA ARG A 211 -16.25 -15.85 4.18
C ARG A 211 -16.16 -14.40 4.68
N MET A 212 -15.07 -13.69 4.38
CA MET A 212 -14.85 -12.30 4.79
C MET A 212 -15.68 -11.34 3.93
N SER A 213 -16.87 -10.95 4.39
CA SER A 213 -17.75 -9.95 3.74
C SER A 213 -17.68 -8.56 4.40
N PHE A 214 -16.85 -8.39 5.42
CA PHE A 214 -16.63 -7.15 6.14
C PHE A 214 -15.14 -6.85 6.29
N TYR A 215 -14.83 -5.57 6.46
CA TYR A 215 -13.51 -5.09 6.83
C TYR A 215 -13.58 -4.15 8.04
N VAL A 216 -12.41 -3.91 8.64
CA VAL A 216 -12.17 -2.82 9.58
C VAL A 216 -10.95 -2.02 9.13
N HIS A 217 -10.94 -0.73 9.41
CA HIS A 217 -9.68 0.03 9.39
C HIS A 217 -8.86 -0.30 10.63
N TRP A 218 -7.54 -0.33 10.48
CA TRP A 218 -6.58 -0.39 11.58
C TRP A 218 -5.73 0.87 11.56
N ASP A 219 -5.64 1.53 12.70
CA ASP A 219 -4.79 2.70 12.90
C ASP A 219 -3.49 2.23 13.58
N ALA A 220 -2.38 2.28 12.84
CA ALA A 220 -1.08 1.80 13.31
C ALA A 220 -0.46 2.69 14.41
N ALA A 221 -0.89 3.95 14.50
CA ALA A 221 -0.38 4.95 15.44
C ALA A 221 -0.94 4.75 16.86
N THR A 222 -2.16 4.21 16.95
CA THR A 222 -2.93 4.02 18.17
C THR A 222 -3.25 2.54 18.47
N ASN A 223 -2.97 1.65 17.51
CA ASN A 223 -3.39 0.26 17.46
C ASN A 223 -4.92 0.05 17.60
N ALA A 224 -5.71 1.06 17.21
CA ALA A 224 -7.17 1.01 17.25
C ALA A 224 -7.75 0.38 15.98
N TYR A 225 -9.00 -0.08 16.08
CA TYR A 225 -9.78 -0.59 14.94
C TYR A 225 -11.10 0.15 14.80
N SER A 226 -11.55 0.38 13.57
CA SER A 226 -12.86 0.98 13.30
C SER A 226 -14.02 0.03 13.60
N GLY A 227 -15.24 0.57 13.62
CA GLY A 227 -16.43 -0.25 13.41
C GLY A 227 -16.38 -0.98 12.06
N LYS A 228 -17.12 -2.09 11.94
CA LYS A 228 -17.17 -2.90 10.72
C LYS A 228 -17.81 -2.14 9.56
N LEU A 229 -17.18 -2.26 8.39
CA LEU A 229 -17.63 -1.69 7.13
C LEU A 229 -17.88 -2.82 6.12
N PRO A 230 -18.91 -2.73 5.26
CA PRO A 230 -19.26 -3.78 4.31
C PRO A 230 -18.25 -3.82 3.16
N MET A 231 -17.68 -4.99 2.88
CA MET A 231 -16.82 -5.19 1.73
C MET A 231 -17.67 -5.63 0.53
N ARG A 232 -17.90 -4.71 -0.42
CA ARG A 232 -18.59 -5.05 -1.68
C ARG A 232 -17.63 -5.81 -2.60
N ASP A 233 -18.04 -6.99 -3.04
CA ASP A 233 -17.32 -7.74 -4.07
C ASP A 233 -17.62 -7.18 -5.49
N PRO A 234 -16.64 -7.15 -6.42
CA PRO A 234 -16.85 -6.73 -7.81
C PRO A 234 -17.72 -7.69 -8.65
N GLY A 235 -18.08 -8.84 -8.10
CA GLY A 235 -18.85 -9.90 -8.75
C GLY A 235 -19.24 -10.98 -7.75
N PRO A 236 -19.76 -12.14 -8.21
CA PRO A 236 -20.11 -13.26 -7.33
C PRO A 236 -18.90 -13.74 -6.51
N ALA A 237 -19.06 -13.91 -5.20
CA ALA A 237 -17.99 -14.22 -4.26
C ALA A 237 -17.36 -15.62 -4.47
N ASP A 238 -18.15 -16.55 -5.02
CA ASP A 238 -17.74 -17.89 -5.46
C ASP A 238 -16.77 -17.86 -6.67
N LYS A 239 -16.75 -16.75 -7.42
CA LYS A 239 -15.89 -16.57 -8.60
C LYS A 239 -14.64 -15.73 -8.32
N ALA A 240 -14.28 -15.58 -7.05
CA ALA A 240 -13.19 -14.74 -6.58
C ALA A 240 -11.90 -15.56 -6.39
N TYR A 241 -11.01 -15.55 -7.39
CA TYR A 241 -9.69 -16.15 -7.26
C TYR A 241 -8.83 -15.32 -6.30
N ARG A 242 -8.44 -15.91 -5.16
CA ARG A 242 -7.68 -15.22 -4.12
C ARG A 242 -6.17 -15.31 -4.39
N LEU A 243 -5.46 -14.20 -4.27
CA LEU A 243 -4.01 -14.15 -4.36
C LEU A 243 -3.47 -13.37 -3.15
N ALA A 244 -2.73 -14.01 -2.26
CA ALA A 244 -2.26 -13.41 -1.01
C ALA A 244 -0.74 -13.47 -0.87
N GLY A 245 -0.10 -12.37 -0.46
CA GLY A 245 1.35 -12.27 -0.33
C GLY A 245 1.85 -10.84 -0.29
N HIS A 246 3.17 -10.66 -0.30
CA HIS A 246 3.81 -9.35 -0.13
C HIS A 246 3.75 -8.49 -1.40
N GLY A 247 3.46 -7.21 -1.21
CA GLY A 247 3.33 -6.25 -2.29
C GLY A 247 4.30 -5.09 -2.17
N LEU A 248 4.65 -4.54 -3.32
CA LEU A 248 5.43 -3.32 -3.47
C LEU A 248 4.54 -2.28 -4.18
N PRO A 249 4.84 -0.97 -4.09
CA PRO A 249 4.20 0.03 -4.94
C PRO A 249 4.28 -0.38 -6.42
N GLY A 250 3.13 -0.54 -7.06
CA GLY A 250 2.99 -0.98 -8.45
C GLY A 250 3.49 -2.39 -8.79
N GLY A 251 3.87 -3.20 -7.79
CA GLY A 251 4.54 -4.50 -7.99
C GLY A 251 4.29 -5.52 -6.87
N LEU A 252 5.06 -6.61 -6.88
CA LEU A 252 5.00 -7.69 -5.89
C LEU A 252 6.40 -7.99 -5.33
N SER A 253 6.47 -8.53 -4.11
CA SER A 253 7.69 -9.19 -3.61
C SER A 253 7.45 -10.70 -3.60
N LEU A 254 8.10 -11.42 -4.52
CA LEU A 254 7.91 -12.86 -4.71
C LEU A 254 9.04 -13.65 -4.03
N PRO A 255 8.78 -14.39 -2.94
CA PRO A 255 9.79 -15.22 -2.30
C PRO A 255 10.23 -16.36 -3.23
N LEU A 256 11.49 -16.79 -3.13
CA LEU A 256 12.11 -17.79 -4.02
C LEU A 256 12.61 -19.04 -3.24
N ALA A 257 12.90 -20.11 -3.98
CA ALA A 257 13.33 -21.40 -3.41
C ALA A 257 14.71 -21.39 -2.74
N ASP A 258 15.52 -20.37 -2.95
CA ASP A 258 16.81 -20.15 -2.28
C ASP A 258 16.68 -19.38 -0.94
N GLY A 259 15.47 -18.92 -0.61
CA GLY A 259 15.20 -18.10 0.58
C GLY A 259 15.32 -16.59 0.35
N SER A 260 15.61 -16.14 -0.88
CA SER A 260 15.57 -14.72 -1.25
C SER A 260 14.17 -14.24 -1.62
N ASP A 261 13.99 -12.92 -1.71
CA ASP A 261 12.79 -12.28 -2.25
C ASP A 261 13.11 -11.56 -3.56
N ARG A 262 12.27 -11.74 -4.59
CA ARG A 262 12.36 -11.02 -5.86
C ARG A 262 11.28 -9.93 -5.94
N ALA A 263 11.72 -8.68 -5.89
CA ALA A 263 10.89 -7.56 -6.35
C ALA A 263 10.58 -7.72 -7.85
N VAL A 264 9.31 -7.63 -8.23
CA VAL A 264 8.85 -7.71 -9.63
C VAL A 264 7.86 -6.59 -9.97
N ASP A 265 7.94 -6.09 -11.19
CA ASP A 265 7.06 -5.03 -11.69
C ASP A 265 5.69 -5.56 -12.17
N LYS A 266 4.83 -4.64 -12.65
CA LYS A 266 3.51 -4.96 -13.20
C LYS A 266 3.53 -5.92 -14.40
N HIS A 267 4.56 -5.88 -15.23
CA HIS A 267 4.70 -6.69 -16.44
C HIS A 267 5.18 -8.11 -16.10
N GLU A 268 6.20 -8.23 -15.23
CA GLU A 268 6.67 -9.50 -14.69
C GLU A 268 5.58 -10.21 -13.87
N ALA A 269 4.88 -9.48 -13.00
CA ALA A 269 3.76 -10.00 -12.23
C ALA A 269 2.62 -10.52 -13.14
N ALA A 270 2.27 -9.78 -14.19
CA ALA A 270 1.30 -10.23 -15.20
C ALA A 270 1.77 -11.50 -15.94
N GLY A 271 3.04 -11.51 -16.38
CA GLY A 271 3.68 -12.66 -17.03
C GLY A 271 3.75 -13.91 -16.12
N TRP A 272 3.87 -13.72 -14.82
CA TRP A 272 3.87 -14.81 -13.84
C TRP A 272 2.46 -15.35 -13.59
N LEU A 273 1.52 -14.44 -13.34
CA LEU A 273 0.15 -14.77 -12.96
C LEU A 273 -0.64 -15.37 -14.13
N ARG A 274 -0.46 -14.89 -15.37
CA ARG A 274 -1.13 -15.45 -16.57
C ARG A 274 -0.76 -16.91 -16.86
N ARG A 275 0.41 -17.35 -16.39
CA ARG A 275 0.91 -18.74 -16.52
C ARG A 275 0.51 -19.66 -15.37
N ARG A 276 -0.24 -19.21 -14.36
CA ARG A 276 -0.66 -20.07 -13.23
C ARG A 276 -1.91 -20.89 -13.61
N LYS A 277 -1.77 -22.22 -13.74
CA LYS A 277 -2.87 -23.15 -14.03
C LYS A 277 -4.08 -23.06 -13.09
N SER A 278 -3.89 -22.61 -11.85
CA SER A 278 -4.99 -22.34 -10.90
C SER A 278 -5.88 -21.14 -11.26
N LEU A 279 -5.45 -20.28 -12.19
CA LEU A 279 -6.19 -19.12 -12.68
C LEU A 279 -6.51 -19.21 -14.18
N SER A 280 -5.61 -19.80 -14.99
CA SER A 280 -5.85 -19.96 -16.44
C SER A 280 -6.89 -21.05 -16.75
N SER A 281 -7.07 -22.05 -15.88
CA SER A 281 -8.13 -23.06 -16.03
C SER A 281 -9.53 -22.58 -15.58
N LEU A 282 -9.63 -21.40 -14.95
CA LEU A 282 -10.92 -20.87 -14.49
C LEU A 282 -11.67 -20.14 -15.62
N PRO A 283 -13.00 -20.27 -15.73
CA PRO A 283 -13.82 -19.50 -16.66
C PRO A 283 -13.54 -17.98 -16.60
N LYS A 284 -13.64 -17.28 -17.73
CA LYS A 284 -13.22 -15.87 -17.87
C LYS A 284 -14.04 -14.86 -17.05
N ASP A 285 -15.20 -15.26 -16.54
CA ASP A 285 -16.05 -14.45 -15.65
C ASP A 285 -15.54 -14.39 -14.19
N HIS A 286 -14.52 -15.18 -13.83
CA HIS A 286 -13.89 -15.10 -12.52
C HIS A 286 -13.01 -13.84 -12.40
N TRP A 287 -13.06 -13.21 -11.22
CA TRP A 287 -12.31 -12.01 -10.86
C TRP A 287 -11.20 -12.35 -9.86
N VAL A 288 -10.25 -11.44 -9.68
CA VAL A 288 -9.06 -11.65 -8.83
C VAL A 288 -9.11 -10.74 -7.61
N ASP A 289 -9.04 -11.30 -6.41
CA ASP A 289 -8.91 -10.57 -5.14
C ASP A 289 -7.45 -10.66 -4.65
N LEU A 290 -6.73 -9.55 -4.78
CA LEU A 290 -5.35 -9.42 -4.34
C LEU A 290 -5.34 -8.98 -2.88
N VAL A 291 -4.98 -9.91 -1.99
CA VAL A 291 -4.76 -9.74 -0.55
C VAL A 291 -3.28 -9.39 -0.33
N ILE A 292 -2.90 -8.23 -0.86
CA ILE A 292 -1.53 -7.81 -1.10
C ILE A 292 -1.42 -6.31 -0.76
N CYS A 293 -0.42 -5.93 0.04
CA CYS A 293 -0.21 -4.55 0.48
C CYS A 293 0.28 -3.64 -0.66
N HIS A 294 -0.12 -2.37 -0.66
CA HIS A 294 0.44 -1.26 -1.46
C HIS A 294 0.43 -1.38 -3.00
N SER A 295 0.14 -2.53 -3.61
CA SER A 295 0.22 -2.71 -5.07
C SER A 295 -0.75 -1.85 -5.89
N GLY A 296 -1.71 -1.17 -5.25
CA GLY A 296 -2.50 -0.11 -5.88
C GLY A 296 -1.74 1.20 -6.10
N ALA A 297 -0.83 1.55 -5.19
CA ALA A 297 -0.02 2.78 -5.28
C ALA A 297 0.92 2.72 -6.50
N PRO A 298 1.01 3.78 -7.33
CA PRO A 298 1.98 3.86 -8.42
C PRO A 298 3.45 3.78 -7.94
N ALA A 299 4.31 3.15 -8.75
CA ALA A 299 5.72 2.90 -8.43
C ALA A 299 6.67 4.12 -8.65
N GLN A 300 6.16 5.35 -8.78
CA GLN A 300 7.00 6.51 -9.11
C GLN A 300 7.77 7.05 -7.90
N GLY A 301 9.02 6.62 -7.78
CA GLY A 301 10.02 7.10 -6.82
C GLY A 301 11.14 6.05 -6.70
N ALA A 302 12.36 6.39 -7.12
CA ALA A 302 13.45 5.42 -7.16
C ALA A 302 13.86 4.97 -5.74
N ALA A 303 14.02 3.64 -5.57
CA ALA A 303 14.52 2.99 -4.35
C ALA A 303 13.75 3.34 -3.05
N GLN A 304 12.52 2.85 -2.91
CA GLN A 304 11.94 2.61 -1.59
C GLN A 304 12.46 1.26 -1.06
N ASP A 305 13.00 1.26 0.16
CA ASP A 305 13.45 0.05 0.85
C ASP A 305 12.23 -0.79 1.28
N VAL A 306 12.25 -2.08 0.97
CA VAL A 306 11.18 -3.04 1.29
C VAL A 306 10.91 -3.08 2.79
N ALA A 307 11.94 -2.85 3.63
CA ALA A 307 11.81 -2.80 5.09
C ALA A 307 10.90 -1.67 5.61
N GLN A 308 10.66 -0.61 4.82
CA GLN A 308 9.88 0.57 5.23
C GLN A 308 8.37 0.43 4.95
N LEU A 309 7.96 -0.62 4.24
CA LEU A 309 6.57 -0.82 3.76
C LEU A 309 5.54 -1.20 4.84
N SER A 310 5.89 -1.15 6.13
CA SER A 310 4.93 -1.29 7.22
C SER A 310 3.93 -0.13 7.32
N GLY A 311 4.23 1.02 6.70
CA GLY A 311 3.44 2.24 6.76
C GLY A 311 2.59 2.52 5.49
N PRO A 312 1.57 3.39 5.61
CA PRO A 312 0.74 3.87 4.49
C PRO A 312 1.48 4.90 3.63
N LEU A 313 1.44 4.75 2.31
CA LEU A 313 2.21 5.57 1.36
C LEU A 313 1.37 6.71 0.74
N PRO A 314 1.95 7.91 0.51
CA PRO A 314 1.27 8.96 -0.26
C PRO A 314 1.16 8.55 -1.74
N VAL A 315 0.02 8.84 -2.38
CA VAL A 315 -0.16 8.59 -3.82
C VAL A 315 0.73 9.58 -4.61
N PRO A 316 1.69 9.11 -5.45
CA PRO A 316 2.51 10.00 -6.23
C PRO A 316 1.69 10.80 -7.25
N PHE A 317 1.89 12.11 -7.32
CA PHE A 317 1.40 12.88 -8.46
C PHE A 317 2.27 12.53 -9.68
N THR A 318 1.65 11.92 -10.69
CA THR A 318 2.31 11.46 -11.93
C THR A 318 2.40 12.56 -12.98
N ALA A 319 3.42 12.49 -13.84
CA ALA A 319 3.59 13.37 -14.99
C ALA A 319 2.52 13.20 -16.09
N ASP A 320 1.85 12.04 -16.15
CA ASP A 320 0.68 11.80 -16.98
C ASP A 320 -0.26 10.78 -16.29
N PRO A 321 -1.41 11.19 -15.73
CA PRO A 321 -2.35 10.30 -15.03
C PRO A 321 -3.15 9.37 -15.95
N LEU A 322 -2.99 9.46 -17.28
CA LEU A 322 -3.66 8.58 -18.24
C LEU A 322 -2.68 7.69 -19.06
N GLY A 323 -1.36 7.89 -18.88
CA GLY A 323 -0.32 7.09 -19.52
C GLY A 323 -0.21 5.68 -18.93
N ASP A 324 0.44 4.76 -19.66
CA ASP A 324 0.60 3.36 -19.21
C ASP A 324 1.49 3.23 -17.95
N ASP A 325 2.35 4.22 -17.70
CA ASP A 325 3.20 4.30 -16.51
C ASP A 325 2.41 4.59 -15.23
N ALA A 326 1.27 5.29 -15.35
CA ALA A 326 0.40 5.61 -14.22
C ALA A 326 -0.58 4.49 -13.84
N LEU A 327 -0.59 3.37 -14.58
CA LEU A 327 -1.44 2.22 -14.25
C LEU A 327 -0.99 1.55 -12.95
N SER A 328 -1.94 1.36 -12.03
CA SER A 328 -1.80 0.47 -10.88
C SER A 328 -1.53 -0.97 -11.32
N LEU A 329 -1.00 -1.81 -10.41
CA LEU A 329 -0.86 -3.24 -10.68
C LEU A 329 -2.22 -3.87 -11.05
N GLY A 330 -3.28 -3.44 -10.38
CA GLY A 330 -4.66 -3.90 -10.59
C GLY A 330 -5.12 -3.63 -12.02
N GLN A 331 -5.04 -2.37 -12.46
CA GLN A 331 -5.46 -2.03 -13.81
C GLN A 331 -4.62 -2.73 -14.89
N HIS A 332 -3.32 -2.88 -14.67
CA HIS A 332 -2.45 -3.63 -15.58
C HIS A 332 -2.83 -5.12 -15.63
N LEU A 333 -3.03 -5.77 -14.47
CA LEU A 333 -3.47 -7.16 -14.39
C LEU A 333 -4.87 -7.37 -14.97
N ALA A 334 -5.80 -6.43 -14.79
CA ALA A 334 -7.15 -6.51 -15.36
C ALA A 334 -7.09 -6.53 -16.89
N ASN A 335 -6.26 -5.65 -17.47
CA ASN A 335 -5.99 -5.61 -18.91
C ASN A 335 -5.36 -6.92 -19.41
N GLN A 336 -4.28 -7.39 -18.77
CA GLN A 336 -3.52 -8.57 -19.23
C GLN A 336 -4.26 -9.90 -19.02
N LEU A 337 -5.00 -10.05 -17.93
CA LEU A 337 -5.75 -11.29 -17.64
C LEU A 337 -7.11 -11.32 -18.34
N ARG A 338 -7.64 -10.16 -18.76
CA ARG A 338 -9.03 -9.94 -19.20
C ARG A 338 -10.02 -10.40 -18.11
N ARG A 339 -9.84 -9.88 -16.89
CA ARG A 339 -10.63 -10.15 -15.67
C ARG A 339 -10.75 -8.88 -14.83
N THR A 340 -11.80 -8.75 -14.02
CA THR A 340 -11.84 -7.70 -12.97
C THR A 340 -10.86 -8.03 -11.84
N THR A 341 -10.20 -7.03 -11.27
CA THR A 341 -9.29 -7.14 -10.11
C THR A 341 -9.76 -6.28 -8.94
N ARG A 342 -9.48 -6.72 -7.71
CA ARG A 342 -9.57 -5.92 -6.48
C ARG A 342 -8.23 -5.93 -5.73
N LEU A 343 -7.75 -4.78 -5.26
CA LEU A 343 -6.52 -4.64 -4.44
C LEU A 343 -6.63 -3.45 -3.48
N SER A 344 -5.64 -3.21 -2.61
CA SER A 344 -5.56 -2.02 -1.76
C SER A 344 -4.46 -1.04 -2.19
N TYR A 345 -4.69 0.25 -1.92
CA TYR A 345 -3.64 1.29 -2.01
C TYR A 345 -2.74 1.34 -0.76
N SER A 346 -3.24 0.88 0.38
CA SER A 346 -2.54 0.84 1.67
C SER A 346 -2.17 -0.60 2.05
N SER A 347 -1.51 -0.76 3.21
CA SER A 347 -1.24 -2.07 3.83
C SER A 347 -2.57 -2.74 4.20
N GLN A 348 -2.72 -4.03 3.90
CA GLN A 348 -3.93 -4.81 4.20
C GLN A 348 -3.58 -6.18 4.77
N GLY A 349 -4.53 -6.79 5.48
CA GLY A 349 -4.33 -8.11 6.06
C GLY A 349 -5.63 -8.85 6.38
N VAL A 350 -5.47 -9.96 7.08
CA VAL A 350 -6.54 -10.79 7.64
C VAL A 350 -6.36 -10.89 9.15
N ASN A 351 -7.44 -10.82 9.91
CA ASN A 351 -7.42 -10.97 11.36
C ASN A 351 -8.72 -11.63 11.85
N ARG A 352 -8.71 -12.20 13.06
CA ARG A 352 -9.84 -12.92 13.66
C ARG A 352 -10.24 -12.26 14.98
N PHE A 353 -11.44 -11.69 15.02
CA PHE A 353 -12.02 -11.09 16.22
C PHE A 353 -13.09 -12.03 16.80
N GLY A 354 -13.67 -11.66 17.94
CA GLY A 354 -14.63 -12.52 18.67
C GLY A 354 -15.91 -12.90 17.90
N ASP A 355 -16.20 -12.24 16.78
CA ASP A 355 -17.32 -12.51 15.90
C ASP A 355 -16.92 -13.03 14.49
N GLY A 356 -15.63 -13.33 14.28
CA GLY A 356 -15.15 -14.06 13.10
C GLY A 356 -13.89 -13.51 12.42
N PRO A 357 -13.48 -14.16 11.32
CA PRO A 357 -12.43 -13.68 10.41
C PRO A 357 -12.90 -12.45 9.61
N MET A 358 -12.02 -11.48 9.38
CA MET A 358 -12.30 -10.30 8.55
C MET A 358 -11.04 -9.71 7.91
N ARG A 359 -11.25 -8.85 6.91
CA ARG A 359 -10.17 -8.06 6.29
C ARG A 359 -9.82 -6.85 7.16
N VAL A 360 -8.56 -6.47 7.13
CA VAL A 360 -8.01 -5.28 7.77
C VAL A 360 -7.39 -4.39 6.69
N LEU A 361 -7.58 -3.08 6.77
CA LEU A 361 -6.93 -2.10 5.88
C LEU A 361 -6.37 -0.95 6.73
N ALA A 362 -5.07 -0.71 6.66
CA ALA A 362 -4.43 0.35 7.42
C ALA A 362 -4.95 1.74 6.99
N THR A 363 -5.23 2.61 7.96
CA THR A 363 -5.42 4.05 7.73
C THR A 363 -4.14 4.69 7.20
N ASP A 364 -4.17 5.96 6.82
CA ASP A 364 -2.94 6.75 6.83
C ASP A 364 -2.49 7.08 8.27
N ALA A 365 -1.31 7.72 8.38
CA ALA A 365 -0.74 8.17 9.66
C ALA A 365 -1.54 9.29 10.36
N GLN A 366 -2.64 9.77 9.77
CA GLN A 366 -3.58 10.73 10.37
C GLN A 366 -4.93 10.07 10.70
N GLY A 367 -4.99 8.74 10.71
CA GLY A 367 -6.22 7.97 10.95
C GLY A 367 -7.23 8.04 9.81
N ARG A 368 -6.87 8.58 8.63
CA ARG A 368 -7.82 8.73 7.51
C ARG A 368 -7.99 7.39 6.77
N PRO A 369 -9.23 7.02 6.37
CA PRO A 369 -9.50 5.73 5.73
C PRO A 369 -9.02 5.67 4.29
N TRP A 370 -8.45 4.53 3.90
CA TRP A 370 -8.17 4.16 2.50
C TRP A 370 -9.31 3.32 1.90
N TRP A 371 -9.21 3.02 0.60
CA TRP A 371 -10.16 2.17 -0.13
C TRP A 371 -9.45 1.05 -0.90
N TRP A 372 -10.25 0.08 -1.38
CA TRP A 372 -9.81 -0.89 -2.38
C TRP A 372 -10.03 -0.33 -3.78
N GLU A 373 -9.04 -0.51 -4.66
CA GLU A 373 -9.30 -0.36 -6.09
C GLU A 373 -10.17 -1.52 -6.58
N THR A 374 -11.12 -1.23 -7.46
CA THR A 374 -11.72 -2.23 -8.35
C THR A 374 -11.39 -1.82 -9.78
N SER A 375 -10.65 -2.66 -10.49
CA SER A 375 -10.13 -2.39 -11.82
C SER A 375 -10.79 -3.33 -12.83
N HIS A 376 -11.53 -2.76 -13.78
CA HIS A 376 -12.11 -3.51 -14.89
C HIS A 376 -11.19 -3.46 -16.11
N PRO A 377 -11.14 -4.51 -16.96
CA PRO A 377 -10.34 -4.49 -18.18
C PRO A 377 -10.68 -3.30 -19.07
N GLU A 378 -9.66 -2.63 -19.59
CA GLU A 378 -9.81 -1.60 -20.62
C GLU A 378 -10.12 -2.25 -21.98
N PRO A 379 -10.75 -1.52 -22.91
CA PRO A 379 -10.96 -1.99 -24.28
C PRO A 379 -9.67 -2.54 -24.92
N ASP A 380 -9.71 -3.76 -25.45
CA ASP A 380 -8.63 -4.28 -26.31
C ASP A 380 -8.59 -3.58 -27.68
N GLU A 381 -7.58 -3.85 -28.51
CA GLU A 381 -7.43 -3.17 -29.81
C GLU A 381 -8.67 -3.30 -30.72
N ALA A 382 -9.36 -4.45 -30.68
CA ALA A 382 -10.57 -4.67 -31.47
C ALA A 382 -11.82 -4.01 -30.84
N GLU A 383 -11.80 -3.74 -29.54
CA GLU A 383 -12.81 -2.91 -28.85
C GLU A 383 -12.57 -1.41 -29.09
N LEU A 384 -11.30 -0.96 -29.03
CA LEU A 384 -10.89 0.40 -29.40
C LEU A 384 -11.22 0.70 -30.87
N ASP A 385 -11.03 -0.25 -31.77
CA ASP A 385 -11.44 -0.09 -33.18
C ASP A 385 -12.96 0.02 -33.35
N ARG A 386 -13.73 -0.76 -32.59
CA ARG A 386 -15.21 -0.68 -32.55
C ARG A 386 -15.73 0.58 -31.87
N LEU A 387 -14.90 1.30 -31.10
CA LEU A 387 -15.20 2.62 -30.57
C LEU A 387 -14.85 3.69 -31.62
N ALA A 388 -13.61 3.70 -32.13
CA ALA A 388 -13.13 4.64 -33.14
C ALA A 388 -14.01 4.67 -34.41
N ALA A 389 -14.39 3.50 -34.94
CA ALA A 389 -15.22 3.40 -36.15
C ALA A 389 -16.68 3.89 -35.97
N ARG A 390 -17.13 4.21 -34.75
CA ARG A 390 -18.42 4.92 -34.52
C ARG A 390 -18.28 6.43 -34.72
N MET A 391 -17.10 6.96 -34.46
CA MET A 391 -16.79 8.39 -34.54
C MET A 391 -16.42 8.78 -35.99
N GLU A 392 -15.66 7.94 -36.68
CA GLU A 392 -15.34 8.09 -38.11
C GLU A 392 -15.66 6.80 -38.91
N PRO A 393 -16.94 6.60 -39.30
CA PRO A 393 -17.37 5.40 -40.02
C PRO A 393 -16.67 5.23 -41.37
N GLY A 394 -16.10 4.04 -41.59
CA GLY A 394 -15.38 3.68 -42.83
C GLY A 394 -13.89 4.02 -42.82
N VAL A 395 -13.37 4.70 -41.79
CA VAL A 395 -11.93 4.92 -41.59
C VAL A 395 -11.36 3.74 -40.79
N THR A 396 -10.21 3.20 -41.22
CA THR A 396 -9.45 2.23 -40.42
C THR A 396 -8.66 2.95 -39.34
N PRO A 397 -8.86 2.69 -38.04
CA PRO A 397 -8.19 3.44 -36.98
C PRO A 397 -6.67 3.26 -37.00
N SER A 398 -5.95 4.36 -36.80
CA SER A 398 -4.49 4.34 -36.65
C SER A 398 -4.09 3.93 -35.21
N PRO A 399 -2.84 3.50 -34.95
CA PRO A 399 -2.35 3.28 -33.59
C PRO A 399 -2.50 4.52 -32.70
N ARG A 400 -2.29 5.72 -33.28
CA ARG A 400 -2.54 7.01 -32.62
C ARG A 400 -4.02 7.16 -32.24
N THR A 401 -4.94 6.87 -33.15
CA THR A 401 -6.40 6.92 -32.90
C THR A 401 -6.80 5.96 -31.77
N ARG A 402 -6.24 4.74 -31.73
CA ARG A 402 -6.46 3.79 -30.62
C ARG A 402 -5.98 4.37 -29.29
N ALA A 403 -4.79 4.97 -29.25
CA ALA A 403 -4.25 5.59 -28.05
C ALA A 403 -5.08 6.81 -27.58
N GLU A 404 -5.56 7.65 -28.50
CA GLU A 404 -6.43 8.79 -28.20
C GLU A 404 -7.80 8.33 -27.63
N VAL A 405 -8.40 7.26 -28.18
CA VAL A 405 -9.62 6.65 -27.65
C VAL A 405 -9.38 5.98 -26.29
N LEU A 406 -8.29 5.24 -26.10
CA LEU A 406 -7.93 4.63 -24.81
C LEU A 406 -7.71 5.69 -23.73
N ARG A 407 -7.08 6.80 -24.08
CA ARG A 407 -6.91 7.96 -23.20
C ARG A 407 -8.25 8.57 -22.78
N ALA A 408 -9.21 8.69 -23.69
CA ALA A 408 -10.57 9.11 -23.38
C ALA A 408 -11.30 8.13 -22.44
N VAL A 409 -11.13 6.81 -22.64
CA VAL A 409 -11.65 5.77 -21.73
C VAL A 409 -11.07 5.93 -20.31
N ARG A 410 -9.75 6.17 -20.18
CA ARG A 410 -9.12 6.38 -18.88
C ARG A 410 -9.58 7.68 -18.20
N ALA A 411 -9.77 8.75 -18.97
CA ALA A 411 -10.33 10.00 -18.45
C ALA A 411 -11.76 9.79 -17.90
N LEU A 412 -12.61 9.03 -18.61
CA LEU A 412 -13.94 8.65 -18.13
C LEU A 412 -13.88 7.82 -16.84
N LYS A 413 -12.98 6.84 -16.76
CA LYS A 413 -12.81 6.03 -15.53
C LYS A 413 -12.34 6.86 -14.33
N ALA A 414 -11.51 7.89 -14.57
CA ALA A 414 -11.06 8.81 -13.53
C ALA A 414 -12.17 9.78 -13.05
N VAL A 415 -13.05 10.24 -13.96
CA VAL A 415 -14.11 11.21 -13.64
C VAL A 415 -15.42 10.56 -13.18
N MET A 416 -15.76 9.39 -13.71
CA MET A 416 -17.05 8.69 -13.47
C MET A 416 -16.92 7.39 -12.66
N GLY A 417 -15.70 6.97 -12.31
CA GLY A 417 -15.42 5.70 -11.63
C GLY A 417 -15.17 4.52 -12.58
N PRO A 418 -14.58 3.42 -12.09
CA PRO A 418 -14.16 2.29 -12.92
C PRO A 418 -15.35 1.58 -13.59
N ASP A 419 -16.49 1.47 -12.90
CA ASP A 419 -17.75 0.86 -13.35
C ASP A 419 -18.27 1.44 -14.69
N VAL A 420 -17.81 2.62 -15.12
CA VAL A 420 -18.24 3.27 -16.37
C VAL A 420 -18.05 2.39 -17.62
N VAL A 421 -17.08 1.47 -17.61
CA VAL A 421 -16.86 0.53 -18.74
C VAL A 421 -17.94 -0.56 -18.84
N LEU A 422 -18.77 -0.72 -17.81
CA LEU A 422 -19.91 -1.65 -17.75
C LEU A 422 -21.25 -0.96 -18.07
N ASP A 423 -21.27 0.37 -18.24
CA ASP A 423 -22.47 1.13 -18.59
C ASP A 423 -22.90 0.82 -20.03
N ALA A 424 -24.20 0.58 -20.26
CA ALA A 424 -24.74 0.39 -21.61
C ALA A 424 -24.51 1.62 -22.52
N ALA A 425 -24.37 2.81 -21.94
CA ALA A 425 -24.04 4.05 -22.64
C ALA A 425 -22.52 4.26 -22.86
N PHE A 426 -21.65 3.37 -22.36
CA PHE A 426 -20.18 3.55 -22.40
C PHE A 426 -19.62 4.00 -23.77
N PRO A 427 -20.04 3.44 -24.94
CA PRO A 427 -19.54 3.89 -26.23
C PRO A 427 -19.89 5.34 -26.58
N ASP A 428 -21.04 5.83 -26.13
CA ASP A 428 -21.50 7.20 -26.38
C ASP A 428 -20.81 8.19 -25.43
N LEU A 429 -20.48 7.75 -24.20
CA LEU A 429 -19.63 8.50 -23.28
C LEU A 429 -18.20 8.64 -23.81
N VAL A 430 -17.64 7.56 -24.38
CA VAL A 430 -16.34 7.60 -25.09
C VAL A 430 -16.39 8.57 -26.26
N ALA A 431 -17.45 8.56 -27.07
CA ALA A 431 -17.61 9.54 -28.15
C ALA A 431 -17.68 11.00 -27.64
N GLY A 432 -18.30 11.24 -26.48
CA GLY A 432 -18.29 12.55 -25.81
C GLY A 432 -16.91 12.95 -25.30
N ALA A 433 -16.16 12.05 -24.68
CA ALA A 433 -14.83 12.35 -24.15
C ALA A 433 -13.80 12.57 -25.28
N VAL A 434 -13.91 11.83 -26.39
CA VAL A 434 -13.11 12.07 -27.60
C VAL A 434 -13.52 13.38 -28.28
N ALA A 435 -14.82 13.73 -28.30
CA ALA A 435 -15.27 15.04 -28.77
C ALA A 435 -14.65 16.19 -27.95
N VAL A 436 -14.64 16.10 -26.62
CA VAL A 436 -13.97 17.08 -25.75
C VAL A 436 -12.46 17.14 -26.02
N ALA A 437 -11.79 16.00 -26.22
CA ALA A 437 -10.37 15.96 -26.60
C ALA A 437 -10.11 16.62 -27.96
N GLY A 438 -10.98 16.40 -28.95
CA GLY A 438 -10.93 17.03 -30.27
C GLY A 438 -11.13 18.54 -30.18
N MET A 439 -12.13 19.00 -29.42
CA MET A 439 -12.37 20.42 -29.17
C MET A 439 -11.19 21.10 -28.48
N TRP A 440 -10.52 20.40 -27.55
CA TRP A 440 -9.33 20.89 -26.87
C TRP A 440 -8.14 21.02 -27.83
N ALA A 441 -7.90 20.01 -28.67
CA ALA A 441 -6.83 20.02 -29.67
C ALA A 441 -7.07 21.02 -30.82
N ALA A 442 -8.33 21.34 -31.12
CA ALA A 442 -8.73 22.35 -32.10
C ALA A 442 -8.75 23.80 -31.55
N ASP A 443 -8.54 23.98 -30.24
CA ASP A 443 -8.51 25.29 -29.61
C ASP A 443 -7.14 25.96 -29.80
N PRO A 444 -7.06 27.20 -30.32
CA PRO A 444 -5.78 27.85 -30.61
C PRO A 444 -5.00 28.24 -29.35
N ASP A 445 -5.69 28.45 -28.22
CA ASP A 445 -5.06 28.86 -26.97
C ASP A 445 -4.65 27.62 -26.16
N LEU A 446 -5.52 26.60 -26.14
CA LEU A 446 -5.42 25.41 -25.27
C LEU A 446 -4.87 24.15 -25.95
N GLY A 447 -4.91 24.02 -27.28
CA GLY A 447 -4.39 22.83 -27.98
C GLY A 447 -2.90 22.57 -27.78
N ARG A 448 -2.14 23.60 -27.36
CA ARG A 448 -0.72 23.53 -27.00
C ARG A 448 -0.45 23.00 -25.58
N THR A 449 -1.46 22.87 -24.72
CA THR A 449 -1.25 22.57 -23.28
C THR A 449 -0.94 21.08 -23.01
N GLY A 450 -1.18 20.22 -24.00
CA GLY A 450 -0.99 18.77 -23.91
C GLY A 450 -2.22 17.99 -24.40
N PRO A 451 -2.17 16.64 -24.37
CA PRO A 451 -3.33 15.80 -24.64
C PRO A 451 -4.36 15.87 -23.50
N LEU A 452 -5.54 15.27 -23.69
CA LEU A 452 -6.61 15.19 -22.68
C LEU A 452 -6.08 14.77 -21.29
N TRP A 453 -6.55 15.42 -20.23
CA TRP A 453 -6.36 15.01 -18.83
C TRP A 453 -7.72 14.79 -18.13
N PRO A 454 -7.79 14.11 -16.98
CA PRO A 454 -9.01 14.03 -16.17
C PRO A 454 -9.57 15.44 -15.89
N GLN A 455 -8.68 16.37 -15.55
CA GLN A 455 -8.96 17.77 -15.27
C GLN A 455 -9.57 18.50 -16.49
N SER A 456 -9.13 18.22 -17.72
CA SER A 456 -9.76 18.76 -18.95
C SER A 456 -11.25 18.44 -18.98
N LEU A 457 -11.58 17.18 -18.69
CA LEU A 457 -12.96 16.70 -18.76
C LEU A 457 -13.79 17.26 -17.61
N SER A 458 -13.27 17.23 -16.37
CA SER A 458 -13.94 17.83 -15.21
C SER A 458 -14.20 19.34 -15.38
N GLN A 459 -13.23 20.11 -15.90
CA GLN A 459 -13.43 21.55 -16.13
C GLN A 459 -14.47 21.83 -17.23
N VAL A 460 -14.48 21.05 -18.31
CA VAL A 460 -15.50 21.21 -19.38
C VAL A 460 -16.90 20.86 -18.87
N VAL A 461 -17.05 19.87 -18.00
CA VAL A 461 -18.36 19.56 -17.39
C VAL A 461 -18.78 20.63 -16.39
N ALA A 462 -17.88 21.06 -15.49
CA ALA A 462 -18.18 22.06 -14.47
C ALA A 462 -18.45 23.47 -15.03
N ALA A 463 -17.83 23.84 -16.16
CA ALA A 463 -18.06 25.10 -16.86
C ALA A 463 -19.28 25.09 -17.80
N HIS A 464 -19.95 23.93 -17.99
CA HIS A 464 -21.10 23.84 -18.88
C HIS A 464 -22.36 24.44 -18.24
N PRO A 465 -23.23 25.17 -18.97
CA PRO A 465 -24.45 25.77 -18.41
C PRO A 465 -25.47 24.81 -17.78
N LEU A 466 -25.27 23.50 -17.89
CA LEU A 466 -26.07 22.46 -17.22
C LEU A 466 -25.60 22.18 -15.78
N ALA A 467 -24.35 22.50 -15.43
CA ALA A 467 -23.77 22.26 -14.12
C ALA A 467 -24.14 23.38 -13.13
N THR A 468 -25.44 23.64 -12.96
CA THR A 468 -25.95 24.69 -12.05
C THR A 468 -25.86 24.25 -10.58
N GLY A 469 -24.64 24.19 -10.05
CA GLY A 469 -24.34 23.73 -8.69
C GLY A 469 -23.37 22.56 -8.68
N THR A 470 -23.73 21.46 -8.01
CA THR A 470 -22.91 20.24 -7.97
C THR A 470 -22.99 19.47 -9.28
N THR A 471 -21.85 19.14 -9.88
CA THR A 471 -21.78 18.18 -10.99
C THR A 471 -22.04 16.77 -10.47
N ASP A 472 -23.03 16.07 -11.06
CA ASP A 472 -23.28 14.66 -10.80
C ASP A 472 -23.07 13.79 -12.06
N LEU A 473 -23.27 12.47 -11.93
CA LEU A 473 -23.13 11.52 -13.04
C LEU A 473 -24.23 11.63 -14.10
N ALA A 474 -25.33 12.34 -13.86
CA ALA A 474 -26.37 12.58 -14.87
C ALA A 474 -26.03 13.82 -15.71
N VAL A 475 -25.64 14.92 -15.06
CA VAL A 475 -25.09 16.13 -15.71
C VAL A 475 -23.88 15.75 -16.55
N THR A 476 -22.94 14.97 -16.01
CA THR A 476 -21.74 14.50 -16.73
C THR A 476 -22.11 13.75 -18.03
N ARG A 477 -23.06 12.80 -17.96
CA ARG A 477 -23.56 12.08 -19.15
C ARG A 477 -24.21 13.02 -20.17
N GLN A 478 -24.96 14.02 -19.73
CA GLN A 478 -25.61 14.97 -20.64
C GLN A 478 -24.60 15.90 -21.33
N VAL A 479 -23.64 16.48 -20.61
CA VAL A 479 -22.61 17.35 -21.21
C VAL A 479 -21.77 16.58 -22.23
N LEU A 480 -21.40 15.33 -21.93
CA LEU A 480 -20.72 14.44 -22.89
C LEU A 480 -21.55 14.20 -24.15
N ALA A 481 -22.86 13.98 -24.01
CA ALA A 481 -23.77 13.76 -25.13
C ALA A 481 -24.04 15.03 -25.96
N GLU A 482 -23.91 16.22 -25.37
CA GLU A 482 -24.00 17.52 -26.07
C GLU A 482 -22.69 17.88 -26.77
N ALA A 483 -21.53 17.63 -26.14
CA ALA A 483 -20.22 17.75 -26.78
C ALA A 483 -20.11 16.83 -28.01
N ALA A 484 -20.56 15.57 -27.89
CA ALA A 484 -20.62 14.61 -29.00
C ALA A 484 -21.57 15.03 -30.15
N ARG A 485 -22.47 16.00 -29.95
CA ARG A 485 -23.30 16.60 -31.01
C ARG A 485 -22.59 17.80 -31.60
N ALA A 486 -22.27 18.79 -30.78
CA ALA A 486 -21.65 20.04 -31.19
C ALA A 486 -20.34 19.84 -31.98
N TRP A 487 -19.52 18.84 -31.62
CA TRP A 487 -18.33 18.47 -32.38
C TRP A 487 -18.66 18.01 -33.80
N ARG A 488 -19.58 17.04 -33.96
CA ARG A 488 -19.98 16.53 -35.28
C ARG A 488 -20.74 17.56 -36.11
N ASP A 489 -21.62 18.33 -35.48
CA ASP A 489 -22.42 19.38 -36.13
C ASP A 489 -21.51 20.54 -36.62
N SER A 490 -20.34 20.73 -36.02
CA SER A 490 -19.30 21.66 -36.52
C SER A 490 -18.46 21.11 -37.68
N GLY A 491 -18.57 19.82 -38.01
CA GLY A 491 -17.65 19.14 -38.93
C GLY A 491 -16.29 18.81 -38.32
N ASN A 492 -16.25 18.55 -37.01
CA ASN A 492 -15.04 18.27 -36.21
C ASN A 492 -14.04 19.45 -36.16
N THR A 493 -14.52 20.69 -35.99
CA THR A 493 -13.66 21.90 -35.88
C THR A 493 -14.03 22.90 -34.78
N LEU A 494 -14.99 22.59 -33.90
CA LEU A 494 -15.36 23.47 -32.78
C LEU A 494 -14.26 23.52 -31.72
N SER A 495 -13.70 24.69 -31.40
CA SER A 495 -12.78 24.85 -30.28
C SER A 495 -13.50 24.72 -28.92
N VAL A 496 -12.80 24.24 -27.89
CA VAL A 496 -13.40 24.08 -26.55
C VAL A 496 -13.84 25.42 -25.95
N SER A 497 -13.13 26.52 -26.22
CA SER A 497 -13.55 27.89 -25.88
C SER A 497 -14.86 28.33 -26.56
N GLY A 498 -15.28 27.65 -27.63
CA GLY A 498 -16.55 27.85 -28.31
C GLY A 498 -17.69 26.98 -27.77
N PHE A 499 -17.38 25.97 -26.94
CA PHE A 499 -18.34 25.10 -26.25
C PHE A 499 -18.59 25.56 -24.81
N VAL A 500 -17.54 25.95 -24.08
CA VAL A 500 -17.60 26.41 -22.68
C VAL A 500 -16.62 27.55 -22.40
N ALA A 501 -16.95 28.41 -21.43
CA ALA A 501 -16.09 29.53 -21.03
C ALA A 501 -15.04 29.09 -20.00
N LEU A 502 -13.76 29.08 -20.39
CA LEU A 502 -12.65 28.57 -19.58
C LEU A 502 -11.58 29.66 -19.28
N PRO A 503 -11.93 30.77 -18.59
CA PRO A 503 -11.03 31.92 -18.45
C PRO A 503 -9.74 31.63 -17.67
N GLY A 504 -9.80 30.87 -16.57
CA GLY A 504 -8.61 30.54 -15.76
C GLY A 504 -7.57 29.68 -16.49
N LEU A 505 -8.00 28.90 -17.48
CA LEU A 505 -7.12 28.06 -18.30
C LEU A 505 -6.26 28.87 -19.29
N ARG A 506 -6.71 30.06 -19.71
CA ARG A 506 -5.93 30.93 -20.62
C ARG A 506 -4.67 31.48 -19.97
N THR A 507 -4.77 32.04 -18.76
CA THR A 507 -3.61 32.58 -18.04
C THR A 507 -2.54 31.51 -17.79
N ALA A 508 -2.98 30.27 -17.49
CA ALA A 508 -2.09 29.13 -17.35
C ALA A 508 -1.48 28.65 -18.68
N ALA A 509 -2.21 28.76 -19.81
CA ALA A 509 -1.70 28.41 -21.13
C ALA A 509 -0.73 29.45 -21.68
N ASP A 510 -0.93 30.73 -21.38
CA ASP A 510 -0.03 31.81 -21.77
C ASP A 510 1.33 31.72 -21.08
N TRP A 511 1.40 31.17 -19.87
CA TRP A 511 2.66 30.84 -19.21
C TRP A 511 3.50 29.81 -19.99
N LEU A 512 2.87 28.89 -20.75
CA LEU A 512 3.57 27.95 -21.63
C LEU A 512 4.20 28.62 -22.87
N SER A 513 4.00 29.94 -23.06
CA SER A 513 4.70 30.72 -24.09
C SER A 513 6.17 30.99 -23.74
N ASP A 514 6.57 30.80 -22.48
CA ASP A 514 7.97 30.81 -22.04
C ASP A 514 8.38 29.40 -21.52
N PRO A 515 8.88 28.52 -22.41
CA PRO A 515 9.31 27.19 -21.99
C PRO A 515 10.44 27.20 -20.97
N ALA A 516 11.30 28.23 -20.95
CA ALA A 516 12.42 28.28 -20.01
C ALA A 516 11.94 28.58 -18.58
N ALA A 517 10.94 29.45 -18.42
CA ALA A 517 10.28 29.68 -17.14
C ALA A 517 9.54 28.43 -16.63
N VAL A 518 8.87 27.69 -17.52
CA VAL A 518 8.15 26.44 -17.17
C VAL A 518 9.13 25.33 -16.78
N ASP A 519 10.18 25.12 -17.56
CA ASP A 519 11.18 24.07 -17.31
C ASP A 519 11.96 24.35 -16.02
N GLY A 520 12.39 25.61 -15.79
CA GLY A 520 13.04 26.02 -14.55
C GLY A 520 12.13 25.84 -13.32
N ALA A 521 10.83 26.11 -13.46
CA ALA A 521 9.87 25.83 -12.40
C ALA A 521 9.66 24.32 -12.17
N ALA A 522 9.77 23.47 -13.21
CA ALA A 522 9.69 22.02 -13.09
C ALA A 522 10.89 21.42 -12.35
N VAL A 523 12.12 21.86 -12.67
CA VAL A 523 13.34 21.45 -11.95
C VAL A 523 13.20 21.72 -10.44
N LEU A 524 12.79 22.94 -10.08
CA LEU A 524 12.61 23.35 -8.68
C LEU A 524 11.43 22.65 -7.98
N ALA A 525 10.34 22.35 -8.70
CA ALA A 525 9.16 21.70 -8.11
C ALA A 525 9.33 20.20 -7.89
N LEU A 526 10.15 19.55 -8.71
CA LEU A 526 10.24 18.08 -8.78
C LEU A 526 11.59 17.53 -8.32
N GLY A 527 12.57 18.40 -8.02
CA GLY A 527 13.92 17.99 -7.63
C GLY A 527 14.70 17.29 -8.73
N LEU A 528 14.49 17.68 -10.00
CA LEU A 528 15.07 17.00 -11.15
C LEU A 528 16.61 17.10 -11.12
N THR A 529 17.27 15.95 -11.16
CA THR A 529 18.74 15.84 -11.16
C THR A 529 19.35 16.23 -12.50
N ASP A 530 18.66 15.97 -13.62
CA ASP A 530 18.98 16.51 -14.94
C ASP A 530 17.87 17.50 -15.40
N PRO A 531 18.19 18.79 -15.60
CA PRO A 531 17.27 19.75 -16.21
C PRO A 531 16.75 19.36 -17.60
N ALA A 532 17.41 18.43 -18.32
CA ALA A 532 16.96 17.93 -19.61
C ALA A 532 15.63 17.16 -19.55
N ASP A 533 15.22 16.65 -18.39
CA ASP A 533 13.94 15.95 -18.19
C ASP A 533 12.75 16.91 -18.04
N ALA A 534 13.00 18.17 -17.69
CA ALA A 534 11.97 19.17 -17.42
C ALA A 534 10.90 19.34 -18.53
N PRO A 535 11.22 19.28 -19.84
CA PRO A 535 10.23 19.37 -20.91
C PRO A 535 9.13 18.29 -20.87
N ALA A 536 9.43 17.09 -20.34
CA ALA A 536 8.44 16.02 -20.17
C ALA A 536 7.37 16.37 -19.13
N HIS A 537 7.68 17.29 -18.21
CA HIS A 537 6.79 17.69 -17.12
C HIS A 537 5.94 18.94 -17.42
N ARG A 538 6.06 19.57 -18.59
CA ARG A 538 5.31 20.81 -18.92
C ARG A 538 3.79 20.69 -18.77
N THR A 539 3.20 19.54 -19.09
CA THR A 539 1.75 19.32 -18.90
C THR A 539 1.38 19.18 -17.42
N ARG A 540 2.23 18.53 -16.61
CA ARG A 540 2.10 18.47 -15.14
C ARG A 540 2.17 19.88 -14.52
N MET A 541 3.12 20.70 -14.99
CA MET A 541 3.26 22.10 -14.57
C MET A 541 2.05 22.95 -14.97
N PHE A 542 1.50 22.77 -16.18
CA PHE A 542 0.27 23.43 -16.62
C PHE A 542 -0.89 23.16 -15.67
N TRP A 543 -1.20 21.91 -15.34
CA TRP A 543 -2.31 21.60 -14.43
C TRP A 543 -2.07 22.05 -12.99
N ALA A 544 -0.81 22.11 -12.54
CA ALA A 544 -0.45 22.74 -11.28
C ALA A 544 -0.66 24.27 -11.31
N ARG A 545 -0.37 24.93 -12.44
CA ARG A 545 -0.61 26.36 -12.67
C ARG A 545 -2.11 26.68 -12.65
N VAL A 546 -2.91 25.88 -13.33
CA VAL A 546 -4.38 25.99 -13.36
C VAL A 546 -4.95 25.96 -11.93
N ARG A 547 -4.52 25.00 -11.10
CA ARG A 547 -4.92 24.96 -9.68
C ARG A 547 -4.45 26.18 -8.88
N ALA A 548 -3.25 26.70 -9.15
CA ALA A 548 -2.74 27.90 -8.48
C ALA A 548 -3.57 29.16 -8.84
N GLU A 549 -3.97 29.32 -10.11
CA GLU A 549 -4.92 30.37 -10.54
C GLU A 549 -6.26 30.21 -9.82
N GLU A 550 -6.88 29.03 -9.88
CA GLU A 550 -8.18 28.75 -9.27
C GLU A 550 -8.19 28.97 -7.75
N THR A 551 -7.11 28.61 -7.06
CA THR A 551 -6.95 28.82 -5.61
C THR A 551 -6.92 30.32 -5.27
N LEU A 552 -6.25 31.13 -6.11
CA LEU A 552 -6.15 32.58 -5.94
C LEU A 552 -7.35 33.39 -6.48
N LEU A 553 -8.36 32.71 -7.03
CA LEU A 553 -9.70 33.29 -7.24
C LEU A 553 -10.63 33.11 -6.03
N GLY A 554 -10.21 32.35 -5.00
CA GLY A 554 -10.99 32.10 -3.79
C GLY A 554 -10.98 33.30 -2.82
N PRO A 555 -11.97 33.39 -1.90
CA PRO A 555 -12.11 34.52 -0.96
C PRO A 555 -10.97 34.62 0.09
N ALA A 556 -10.07 33.64 0.14
CA ALA A 556 -8.90 33.63 1.02
C ALA A 556 -7.58 33.98 0.30
N ALA A 557 -7.62 34.37 -0.98
CA ALA A 557 -6.44 34.51 -1.84
C ALA A 557 -5.35 35.45 -1.27
N ASP A 558 -5.72 36.59 -0.68
CA ASP A 558 -4.74 37.52 -0.10
C ASP A 558 -4.09 36.96 1.17
N ALA A 559 -4.86 36.34 2.07
CA ALA A 559 -4.33 35.69 3.28
C ALA A 559 -3.42 34.48 2.94
N LEU A 560 -3.77 33.74 1.88
CA LEU A 560 -2.92 32.68 1.34
C LEU A 560 -1.65 33.24 0.68
N THR A 561 -1.73 34.40 0.02
CA THR A 561 -0.59 35.10 -0.58
C THR A 561 0.39 35.60 0.48
N VAL A 562 -0.10 36.22 1.56
CA VAL A 562 0.69 36.61 2.73
C VAL A 562 1.44 35.41 3.32
N ARG A 563 0.74 34.28 3.54
CA ARG A 563 1.32 33.05 4.10
C ARG A 563 2.32 32.37 3.15
N ALA A 564 2.00 32.29 1.86
CA ALA A 564 2.89 31.75 0.83
C ALA A 564 4.21 32.53 0.71
N LEU A 565 4.16 33.86 0.86
CA LEU A 565 5.34 34.73 0.77
C LEU A 565 5.99 35.04 2.12
N ARG A 566 5.47 34.49 3.22
CA ARG A 566 5.93 34.77 4.60
C ARG A 566 6.01 36.26 4.92
N LEU A 567 5.02 37.01 4.46
CA LEU A 567 4.83 38.44 4.75
C LEU A 567 4.20 38.64 6.13
N ASP A 568 4.24 39.88 6.62
CA ASP A 568 3.54 40.29 7.84
C ASP A 568 2.00 40.16 7.64
N PRO A 569 1.24 39.66 8.63
CA PRO A 569 -0.21 39.45 8.55
C PRO A 569 -1.04 40.65 8.10
N ASP A 570 -0.63 41.88 8.41
CA ASP A 570 -1.34 43.12 8.04
C ASP A 570 -0.94 43.63 6.62
N THR A 571 -0.06 42.91 5.91
CA THR A 571 0.37 43.25 4.55
C THR A 571 -0.72 42.94 3.53
N ALA A 572 -1.37 43.98 3.00
CA ALA A 572 -2.22 43.84 1.81
C ALA A 572 -1.37 43.49 0.57
N PRO A 573 -1.58 42.33 -0.11
CA PRO A 573 -0.77 41.97 -1.27
C PRO A 573 -1.03 42.86 -2.48
N ASP A 574 0.03 43.15 -3.23
CA ASP A 574 -0.06 43.72 -4.57
C ASP A 574 -0.09 42.61 -5.64
N ASP A 575 -0.15 43.02 -6.91
CA ASP A 575 -0.24 42.06 -8.03
C ASP A 575 1.08 41.29 -8.26
N ALA A 576 2.21 41.86 -7.84
CA ALA A 576 3.51 41.17 -7.84
C ALA A 576 3.54 40.07 -6.75
N GLY A 577 3.02 40.36 -5.56
CA GLY A 577 2.82 39.38 -4.48
C GLY A 577 1.89 38.25 -4.91
N ARG A 578 0.71 38.56 -5.47
CA ARG A 578 -0.20 37.55 -6.01
C ARG A 578 0.45 36.71 -7.12
N ALA A 579 1.32 37.29 -7.95
CA ALA A 579 2.10 36.54 -8.95
C ALA A 579 3.14 35.61 -8.31
N ALA A 580 3.93 36.09 -7.34
CA ALA A 580 4.95 35.28 -6.68
C ALA A 580 4.34 34.13 -5.83
N ALA A 581 3.22 34.37 -5.16
CA ALA A 581 2.46 33.32 -4.47
C ALA A 581 1.93 32.28 -5.45
N ARG A 582 1.36 32.70 -6.60
CA ARG A 582 0.94 31.79 -7.67
C ARG A 582 2.08 30.89 -8.14
N ASP A 583 3.29 31.41 -8.29
CA ASP A 583 4.46 30.62 -8.67
C ASP A 583 4.84 29.58 -7.60
N LEU A 584 4.75 29.91 -6.31
CA LEU A 584 4.95 28.93 -5.23
C LEU A 584 3.84 27.86 -5.21
N LEU A 585 2.56 28.26 -5.27
CA LEU A 585 1.42 27.35 -5.34
C LEU A 585 1.54 26.40 -6.55
N THR A 586 2.02 26.92 -7.70
CA THR A 586 2.30 26.12 -8.90
C THR A 586 3.35 25.05 -8.62
N ARG A 587 4.49 25.40 -8.00
CA ARG A 587 5.52 24.41 -7.64
C ARG A 587 5.01 23.40 -6.61
N GLY A 588 4.26 23.83 -5.60
CA GLY A 588 3.70 22.95 -4.56
C GLY A 588 2.68 21.96 -5.11
N PHE A 589 1.73 22.40 -5.95
CA PHE A 589 0.81 21.48 -6.63
C PHE A 589 1.55 20.53 -7.57
N ALA A 590 2.61 20.98 -8.25
CA ALA A 590 3.45 20.13 -9.09
C ALA A 590 4.26 19.10 -8.26
N ALA A 591 4.66 19.45 -7.04
CA ALA A 591 5.23 18.55 -6.03
C ALA A 591 4.18 17.61 -5.37
N GLY A 592 2.90 17.68 -5.77
CA GLY A 592 1.81 16.86 -5.23
C GLY A 592 1.22 17.35 -3.91
N ARG A 593 1.57 18.57 -3.45
CA ARG A 593 1.07 19.15 -2.20
C ARG A 593 -0.34 19.71 -2.35
N ASN A 594 -1.11 19.68 -1.25
CA ASN A 594 -2.45 20.25 -1.19
C ASN A 594 -2.42 21.77 -0.95
N MET A 595 -1.95 22.54 -1.93
CA MET A 595 -1.73 23.99 -1.80
C MET A 595 -3.01 24.85 -1.71
N THR A 596 -4.21 24.23 -1.59
CA THR A 596 -5.42 24.93 -1.12
C THR A 596 -5.46 25.07 0.40
N ASP A 597 -4.66 24.27 1.12
CA ASP A 597 -4.53 24.30 2.57
C ASP A 597 -3.50 25.37 2.98
N PRO A 598 -3.86 26.34 3.84
CA PRO A 598 -2.92 27.37 4.29
C PRO A 598 -1.70 26.82 5.00
N GLU A 599 -1.84 25.80 5.85
CA GLU A 599 -0.75 25.28 6.68
C GLU A 599 0.25 24.48 5.84
N VAL A 600 -0.25 23.70 4.86
CA VAL A 600 0.59 23.06 3.83
C VAL A 600 1.32 24.11 2.99
N THR A 601 0.65 25.22 2.68
CA THR A 601 1.23 26.31 1.88
C THR A 601 2.35 27.04 2.64
N GLY A 602 2.15 27.31 3.93
CA GLY A 602 3.18 27.89 4.79
C GLY A 602 4.38 26.95 4.98
N ALA A 603 4.13 25.65 5.20
CA ALA A 603 5.18 24.65 5.32
C ALA A 603 6.03 24.55 4.03
N TYR A 604 5.36 24.48 2.87
CA TYR A 604 6.05 24.40 1.58
C TYR A 604 6.82 25.68 1.22
N ALA A 605 6.41 26.86 1.70
CA ALA A 605 7.19 28.09 1.55
C ALA A 605 8.56 28.00 2.25
N VAL A 606 8.63 27.36 3.42
CA VAL A 606 9.86 27.18 4.21
C VAL A 606 10.71 26.03 3.66
N GLU A 607 10.09 24.96 3.20
CA GLU A 607 10.75 23.91 2.42
C GLU A 607 11.44 24.47 1.17
N ALA A 608 10.72 25.26 0.36
CA ALA A 608 11.23 25.88 -0.86
C ALA A 608 12.30 26.96 -0.60
N ALA A 609 12.41 27.46 0.63
CA ALA A 609 13.53 28.29 1.09
C ALA A 609 14.80 27.46 1.46
N GLY A 610 14.74 26.14 1.33
CA GLY A 610 15.87 25.23 1.57
C GLY A 610 15.87 24.54 2.94
N ALA A 611 14.80 24.64 3.73
CA ALA A 611 14.79 24.09 5.09
C ALA A 611 14.91 22.56 5.18
N LEU A 612 14.73 21.84 4.06
CA LEU A 612 14.95 20.40 3.89
C LEU A 612 16.27 20.04 3.19
N ALA A 613 17.08 21.01 2.77
CA ALA A 613 18.31 20.78 2.00
C ALA A 613 19.58 20.58 2.84
N ALA A 614 19.51 20.79 4.15
CA ALA A 614 20.60 20.55 5.09
C ALA A 614 20.80 19.03 5.33
N PRO A 615 22.03 18.55 5.60
CA PRO A 615 22.26 17.15 5.96
C PRO A 615 21.54 16.77 7.27
N VAL A 616 21.14 15.51 7.36
CA VAL A 616 20.46 14.91 8.51
C VAL A 616 21.34 15.01 9.77
N LEU A 617 20.75 15.41 10.89
CA LEU A 617 21.42 15.39 12.19
C LEU A 617 21.62 13.93 12.61
N LEU A 618 22.87 13.50 12.77
CA LEU A 618 23.17 12.18 13.34
C LEU A 618 23.13 12.27 14.88
N THR A 619 22.58 11.26 15.52
CA THR A 619 22.45 11.18 16.99
C THR A 619 22.90 9.82 17.51
N LEU A 620 23.06 9.68 18.83
CA LEU A 620 23.48 8.43 19.46
C LEU A 620 22.63 8.11 20.70
N ALA A 621 22.38 6.83 20.98
CA ALA A 621 21.95 6.38 22.30
C ALA A 621 22.69 5.08 22.67
N GLY A 622 23.55 5.14 23.68
CA GLY A 622 24.47 4.04 24.00
C GLY A 622 25.44 3.80 22.84
N THR A 623 25.22 2.72 22.08
CA THR A 623 25.98 2.38 20.87
C THR A 623 25.13 2.42 19.58
N ALA A 624 23.84 2.71 19.68
CA ALA A 624 22.93 2.79 18.53
C ALA A 624 22.96 4.20 17.93
N PHE A 625 23.02 4.28 16.60
CA PHE A 625 22.88 5.54 15.86
C PHE A 625 21.40 5.87 15.63
N GLY A 626 21.07 7.16 15.79
CA GLY A 626 19.80 7.75 15.39
C GLY A 626 19.99 8.85 14.35
N SER A 627 18.87 9.46 13.97
CA SER A 627 18.81 10.55 13.01
C SER A 627 17.91 11.68 13.52
N GLY A 628 17.79 12.77 12.76
CA GLY A 628 17.06 13.95 13.16
C GLY A 628 17.22 15.12 12.18
N ARG A 629 16.67 16.28 12.54
CA ARG A 629 16.95 17.55 11.85
C ARG A 629 17.31 18.66 12.83
N ASP A 630 18.17 19.56 12.37
CA ASP A 630 18.63 20.72 13.13
C ASP A 630 18.33 22.04 12.38
N TRP A 631 17.49 22.87 12.98
CA TRP A 631 17.12 24.21 12.51
C TRP A 631 17.63 25.30 13.45
N ARG A 632 18.75 25.08 14.14
CA ARG A 632 19.42 26.11 14.95
C ARG A 632 20.49 26.89 14.18
N ASP A 633 20.91 26.41 13.03
CA ASP A 633 22.05 26.94 12.24
C ASP A 633 23.32 27.09 13.09
N LYS A 634 23.55 26.12 14.00
CA LYS A 634 24.68 25.99 14.91
C LYS A 634 25.43 24.69 14.60
N PRO A 635 26.76 24.63 14.78
CA PRO A 635 27.49 23.35 14.81
C PRO A 635 26.96 22.45 15.92
N THR A 636 26.82 21.16 15.60
CA THR A 636 26.23 20.11 16.46
C THR A 636 26.99 18.82 16.18
N LEU A 637 27.47 18.12 17.21
CA LEU A 637 28.42 17.00 17.10
C LEU A 637 27.88 15.73 17.77
N LEU A 638 27.09 14.97 17.02
CA LEU A 638 26.59 13.63 17.36
C LEU A 638 25.98 13.56 18.78
N PRO A 639 24.93 14.36 19.08
CA PRO A 639 24.35 14.44 20.41
C PRO A 639 23.81 13.10 20.90
N ARG A 640 24.08 12.84 22.18
CA ARG A 640 23.64 11.68 22.94
C ARG A 640 22.23 11.89 23.47
N LEU A 641 21.40 10.87 23.31
CA LEU A 641 19.99 10.85 23.68
C LEU A 641 19.67 9.73 24.68
N ASP A 642 20.69 9.03 25.20
CA ASP A 642 20.55 8.03 26.27
C ASP A 642 20.41 8.65 27.67
N ALA A 643 20.80 9.91 27.84
CA ALA A 643 20.63 10.69 29.06
C ALA A 643 20.28 12.16 28.73
N PHE A 644 19.87 12.91 29.75
CA PHE A 644 19.72 14.36 29.70
C PHE A 644 20.19 15.00 31.02
N ARG A 645 20.43 16.30 31.03
CA ARG A 645 20.77 17.06 32.24
C ARG A 645 19.62 17.91 32.75
N VAL A 646 19.52 17.97 34.08
CA VAL A 646 18.70 18.94 34.82
C VAL A 646 19.58 19.57 35.91
N ALA A 647 19.86 20.86 35.76
CA ALA A 647 20.93 21.56 36.49
C ALA A 647 22.28 20.78 36.43
N ASP A 648 22.85 20.44 37.58
CA ASP A 648 24.12 19.70 37.73
C ASP A 648 23.96 18.18 37.83
N THR A 649 22.76 17.65 37.57
CA THR A 649 22.48 16.21 37.58
C THR A 649 22.22 15.69 36.17
N THR A 650 22.98 14.68 35.75
CA THR A 650 22.69 13.87 34.55
C THR A 650 21.75 12.72 34.93
N VAL A 651 20.72 12.48 34.11
CA VAL A 651 19.59 11.57 34.37
C VAL A 651 19.33 10.72 33.13
N ASP A 652 19.07 9.43 33.31
CA ASP A 652 18.76 8.51 32.21
C ASP A 652 17.48 8.96 31.46
N ALA A 653 17.51 8.87 30.13
CA ALA A 653 16.43 9.39 29.30
C ALA A 653 15.20 8.46 29.28
N PRO A 654 13.97 8.97 29.49
CA PRO A 654 12.76 8.13 29.60
C PRO A 654 12.28 7.52 28.26
N TRP A 655 12.93 7.87 27.14
CA TRP A 655 12.73 7.28 25.81
C TRP A 655 13.84 6.28 25.42
N ALA A 656 14.83 6.05 26.29
CA ALA A 656 15.96 5.16 26.04
C ALA A 656 15.91 3.90 26.93
N GLY A 657 16.73 2.90 26.61
CA GLY A 657 16.79 1.64 27.35
C GLY A 657 15.93 0.54 26.71
N VAL A 658 15.11 -0.14 27.50
CA VAL A 658 14.27 -1.26 27.05
C VAL A 658 12.80 -1.07 27.44
N ASP A 659 11.90 -1.67 26.66
CA ASP A 659 10.47 -1.71 26.93
C ASP A 659 10.09 -2.75 28.01
N ALA A 660 8.79 -2.86 28.31
CA ALA A 660 8.27 -3.83 29.28
C ALA A 660 8.39 -5.30 28.84
N GLY A 661 8.71 -5.57 27.57
CA GLY A 661 9.05 -6.90 27.04
C GLY A 661 10.56 -7.19 27.04
N GLY A 662 11.40 -6.21 27.40
CA GLY A 662 12.86 -6.32 27.35
C GLY A 662 13.48 -6.04 25.97
N GLN A 663 12.71 -5.52 25.01
CA GLN A 663 13.24 -5.09 23.71
C GLN A 663 13.81 -3.68 23.79
N SER A 664 14.94 -3.41 23.14
CA SER A 664 15.54 -2.07 23.10
C SER A 664 14.61 -1.05 22.43
N LEU A 665 14.42 0.10 23.07
CA LEU A 665 13.67 1.21 22.50
C LEU A 665 14.44 1.81 21.29
N PRO A 666 13.76 2.19 20.20
CA PRO A 666 14.41 2.82 19.05
C PRO A 666 14.92 4.22 19.41
N VAL A 667 16.10 4.58 18.90
CA VAL A 667 16.67 5.93 19.07
C VAL A 667 15.71 6.95 18.43
N PRO A 668 15.21 7.95 19.16
CA PRO A 668 14.19 8.87 18.65
C PRO A 668 14.73 9.76 17.52
N TYR A 669 13.84 10.16 16.62
CA TYR A 669 14.18 11.17 15.61
C TYR A 669 14.22 12.55 16.27
N ALA A 670 15.42 13.08 16.46
CA ALA A 670 15.62 14.35 17.18
C ALA A 670 15.31 15.56 16.29
N VAL A 671 14.55 16.52 16.81
CA VAL A 671 14.18 17.73 16.07
C VAL A 671 14.56 18.94 16.89
N ARG A 672 15.58 19.69 16.42
CA ARG A 672 16.05 20.92 17.07
C ARG A 672 15.53 22.15 16.34
N ALA A 673 14.91 23.06 17.07
CA ALA A 673 14.50 24.40 16.62
C ALA A 673 14.36 25.31 17.85
N SER A 674 13.87 26.54 17.69
CA SER A 674 13.48 27.38 18.83
C SER A 674 11.97 27.43 19.00
N VAL A 675 11.50 27.56 20.23
CA VAL A 675 10.17 28.13 20.53
C VAL A 675 10.19 29.60 20.10
N ASP A 676 9.10 30.10 19.51
CA ASP A 676 8.98 31.52 19.17
C ASP A 676 9.01 32.41 20.44
N LEU A 677 9.63 33.58 20.35
CA LEU A 677 9.90 34.46 21.50
C LEU A 677 8.66 35.22 21.99
N GLU A 678 7.62 35.35 21.16
CA GLU A 678 6.39 36.08 21.48
C GLU A 678 5.20 35.12 21.74
N ASP A 679 5.25 33.91 21.21
CA ASP A 679 4.13 32.95 21.22
C ASP A 679 4.61 31.49 21.28
N SER A 680 4.53 30.86 22.45
CA SER A 680 5.01 29.47 22.65
C SER A 680 4.23 28.39 21.90
N SER A 681 3.16 28.72 21.18
CA SER A 681 2.48 27.81 20.24
C SER A 681 3.14 27.75 18.86
N HIS A 682 4.09 28.64 18.57
CA HIS A 682 4.83 28.72 17.31
C HIS A 682 6.29 28.26 17.45
N VAL A 683 6.88 27.84 16.33
CA VAL A 683 8.27 27.39 16.25
C VAL A 683 9.06 28.31 15.31
N GLN A 684 10.23 28.74 15.76
CA GLN A 684 11.19 29.51 14.97
C GLN A 684 12.30 28.59 14.45
N LEU A 685 12.40 28.49 13.13
CA LEU A 685 13.39 27.67 12.41
C LEU A 685 14.42 28.59 11.76
N THR A 686 15.71 28.37 11.98
CA THR A 686 16.79 29.13 11.33
C THR A 686 17.56 28.26 10.35
N THR A 687 17.69 28.72 9.11
CA THR A 687 18.46 28.07 8.04
C THR A 687 19.10 29.09 7.12
N GLY A 688 20.42 28.97 6.90
CA GLY A 688 21.16 29.89 6.02
C GLY A 688 21.15 31.34 6.53
N GLY A 689 21.18 31.53 7.85
CA GLY A 689 21.03 32.82 8.52
C GLY A 689 19.63 33.43 8.48
N THR A 690 18.65 32.77 7.86
CA THR A 690 17.26 33.25 7.77
C THR A 690 16.37 32.52 8.77
N SER A 691 15.58 33.26 9.56
CA SER A 691 14.62 32.69 10.50
C SER A 691 13.19 32.76 9.97
N HIS A 692 12.47 31.64 10.06
CA HIS A 692 11.07 31.50 9.69
C HIS A 692 10.23 31.18 10.93
N ARG A 693 9.09 31.85 11.12
CA ARG A 693 8.09 31.53 12.17
C ARG A 693 7.04 30.61 11.57
N LEU A 694 6.78 29.48 12.22
CA LEU A 694 5.81 28.47 11.79
C LEU A 694 4.74 28.25 12.85
N SER A 695 3.50 28.04 12.42
CA SER A 695 2.44 27.50 13.29
C SER A 695 2.76 26.06 13.71
N ALA A 696 2.14 25.57 14.77
CA ALA A 696 2.20 24.16 15.15
C ALA A 696 1.78 23.20 14.01
N ALA A 697 0.88 23.63 13.12
CA ALA A 697 0.43 22.85 11.97
C ALA A 697 1.42 22.92 10.80
N GLU A 698 1.90 24.11 10.42
CA GLU A 698 2.95 24.28 9.40
C GLU A 698 4.23 23.51 9.77
N PHE A 699 4.61 23.50 11.05
CA PHE A 699 5.73 22.73 11.56
C PHE A 699 5.51 21.22 11.42
N ALA A 700 4.32 20.74 11.76
CA ALA A 700 3.94 19.34 11.62
C ALA A 700 3.85 18.90 10.15
N GLU A 701 3.38 19.77 9.24
CA GLU A 701 3.42 19.56 7.79
C GLU A 701 4.86 19.46 7.25
N LEU A 702 5.76 20.36 7.70
CA LEU A 702 7.18 20.37 7.27
C LEU A 702 7.98 19.16 7.80
N LEU A 703 7.54 18.54 8.90
CA LEU A 703 8.04 17.25 9.37
C LEU A 703 7.38 16.07 8.63
N ALA A 704 6.10 16.16 8.23
CA ALA A 704 5.38 15.09 7.53
C ALA A 704 5.91 14.80 6.12
N VAL A 705 6.73 15.71 5.57
CA VAL A 705 7.37 15.60 4.25
C VAL A 705 8.90 15.47 4.34
N ASP A 706 9.43 15.31 5.54
CA ASP A 706 10.85 15.05 5.79
C ASP A 706 11.20 13.61 5.38
N THR A 707 11.98 13.46 4.31
CA THR A 707 12.33 12.15 3.75
C THR A 707 13.23 11.33 4.68
N ALA A 708 14.01 11.97 5.56
CA ALA A 708 14.82 11.28 6.55
C ALA A 708 13.94 10.72 7.69
N LEU A 709 12.94 11.48 8.14
CA LEU A 709 11.93 10.97 9.09
C LEU A 709 11.03 9.89 8.46
N ALA A 710 10.68 10.02 7.17
CA ALA A 710 9.88 9.03 6.45
C ALA A 710 10.62 7.68 6.31
N ALA A 711 11.95 7.69 6.18
CA ALA A 711 12.78 6.49 6.16
C ALA A 711 12.87 5.78 7.53
N VAL A 712 12.47 6.43 8.62
CA VAL A 712 12.49 5.88 9.99
C VAL A 712 11.12 5.30 10.36
N ALA A 713 11.12 4.04 10.83
CA ALA A 713 9.92 3.28 11.19
C ALA A 713 8.92 4.09 12.03
N ALA A 714 7.63 3.94 11.75
CA ALA A 714 6.54 4.72 12.37
C ALA A 714 6.44 4.56 13.91
N THR A 715 6.95 3.45 14.45
CA THR A 715 7.05 3.20 15.90
C THR A 715 8.15 4.03 16.59
N THR A 716 9.10 4.58 15.85
CA THR A 716 10.16 5.43 16.40
C THR A 716 9.58 6.81 16.75
N PRO A 717 9.66 7.26 18.01
CA PRO A 717 9.11 8.54 18.41
C PRO A 717 9.95 9.71 17.91
N VAL A 718 9.34 10.89 17.82
CA VAL A 718 10.03 12.17 17.61
C VAL A 718 10.40 12.77 18.97
N LEU A 719 11.60 13.33 19.09
CA LEU A 719 12.06 14.04 20.27
C LEU A 719 12.24 15.53 19.95
N LEU A 720 11.36 16.38 20.47
CA LEU A 720 11.41 17.83 20.29
C LEU A 720 12.41 18.45 21.28
N LEU A 721 13.52 18.96 20.74
CA LEU A 721 14.60 19.62 21.46
C LEU A 721 14.55 21.13 21.16
N LEU A 722 13.63 21.84 21.82
CA LEU A 722 13.30 23.23 21.51
C LEU A 722 13.88 24.19 22.56
N ASP A 723 14.83 25.05 22.15
CA ASP A 723 15.36 26.14 23.01
C ASP A 723 14.46 27.39 22.93
N GLY A 724 14.57 28.31 23.89
CA GLY A 724 13.69 29.49 23.96
C GLY A 724 13.66 30.14 25.33
N LEU A 725 12.78 31.13 25.52
CA LEU A 725 12.52 31.75 26.83
C LEU A 725 11.61 30.88 27.71
N SER A 726 10.82 30.00 27.11
CA SER A 726 9.91 29.06 27.76
C SER A 726 9.89 27.73 27.00
N GLY A 727 9.25 26.70 27.57
CA GLY A 727 8.93 25.49 26.82
C GLY A 727 7.78 25.74 25.80
N PRO A 728 7.64 24.87 24.79
CA PRO A 728 6.51 24.92 23.85
C PRO A 728 5.17 24.67 24.53
N ASP A 729 4.11 25.21 23.94
CA ASP A 729 2.72 24.88 24.31
C ASP A 729 2.40 23.40 23.96
N PRO A 730 1.64 22.65 24.81
CA PRO A 730 1.20 21.29 24.53
C PRO A 730 0.61 21.07 23.12
N VAL A 731 -0.09 22.08 22.56
CA VAL A 731 -0.73 22.01 21.24
C VAL A 731 0.27 21.71 20.12
N LEU A 732 1.55 22.07 20.29
CA LEU A 732 2.61 21.77 19.35
C LEU A 732 2.83 20.25 19.28
N ALA A 733 3.12 19.62 20.42
CA ALA A 733 3.38 18.19 20.49
C ALA A 733 2.14 17.35 20.12
N GLU A 734 0.94 17.80 20.51
CA GLU A 734 -0.33 17.18 20.09
C GLU A 734 -0.55 17.26 18.58
N THR A 735 -0.21 18.38 17.95
CA THR A 735 -0.37 18.58 16.50
C THR A 735 0.67 17.80 15.71
N VAL A 736 1.92 17.78 16.17
CA VAL A 736 2.99 16.93 15.60
C VAL A 736 2.63 15.45 15.72
N ALA A 737 2.23 14.96 16.91
CA ALA A 737 1.86 13.55 17.10
C ALA A 737 0.66 13.15 16.23
N ARG A 738 -0.39 13.98 16.19
CA ARG A 738 -1.61 13.76 15.38
C ARG A 738 -1.34 13.79 13.87
N ARG A 739 -0.39 14.61 13.40
CA ARG A 739 -0.06 14.70 11.97
C ARG A 739 0.92 13.62 11.52
N LEU A 740 1.87 13.24 12.35
CA LEU A 740 2.91 12.27 11.99
C LEU A 740 2.54 10.81 12.28
N GLY A 741 1.49 10.55 13.06
CA GLY A 741 1.05 9.19 13.40
C GLY A 741 2.05 8.41 14.26
N ARG A 742 2.88 9.12 15.04
CA ARG A 742 3.92 8.55 15.90
C ARG A 742 4.00 9.32 17.23
N PRO A 743 4.49 8.70 18.31
CA PRO A 743 4.57 9.37 19.61
C PRO A 743 5.62 10.50 19.60
N VAL A 744 5.40 11.50 20.45
CA VAL A 744 6.26 12.68 20.58
C VAL A 744 6.71 12.86 22.02
N TRP A 745 8.02 12.88 22.24
CA TRP A 745 8.66 13.36 23.47
C TRP A 745 8.98 14.84 23.34
N TRP A 746 8.65 15.61 24.37
CA TRP A 746 8.82 17.07 24.43
C TRP A 746 8.91 17.53 25.89
N SER A 747 9.34 18.75 26.15
CA SER A 747 9.48 19.28 27.52
C SER A 747 8.62 20.51 27.76
N THR A 748 8.08 20.68 28.97
CA THR A 748 7.46 21.94 29.42
C THR A 748 8.47 23.04 29.79
N SER A 749 9.77 22.76 29.70
CA SER A 749 10.88 23.73 29.83
C SER A 749 11.72 23.77 28.55
N PRO A 750 12.44 24.88 28.26
CA PRO A 750 13.31 24.93 27.09
C PRO A 750 14.42 23.86 27.16
N VAL A 751 14.85 23.35 26.00
CA VAL A 751 15.84 22.28 25.87
C VAL A 751 17.01 22.75 25.00
N GLU A 752 18.16 22.96 25.64
CA GLU A 752 19.43 23.24 24.97
C GLU A 752 20.24 21.94 24.76
N LEU A 753 21.41 22.03 24.13
CA LEU A 753 22.45 21.00 24.22
C LEU A 753 23.63 21.52 25.04
N SER A 754 24.29 20.64 25.81
CA SER A 754 25.61 20.95 26.38
C SER A 754 26.64 21.16 25.27
N ALA A 755 27.71 21.90 25.58
CA ALA A 755 28.80 22.13 24.64
C ALA A 755 29.51 20.81 24.27
N PRO A 756 29.97 20.64 23.00
CA PRO A 756 30.61 19.40 22.54
C PRO A 756 31.94 19.05 23.21
N ASP A 757 32.57 19.98 23.93
CA ASP A 757 33.76 19.75 24.75
C ASP A 757 33.44 19.37 26.21
N ALA A 758 32.16 19.26 26.58
CA ALA A 758 31.75 18.74 27.88
C ALA A 758 32.17 17.27 28.05
N ALA A 759 32.56 16.88 29.27
CA ALA A 759 33.12 15.56 29.58
C ALA A 759 32.18 14.37 29.31
N GLU A 760 30.89 14.61 29.08
CA GLU A 760 29.86 13.60 28.79
C GLU A 760 29.42 13.61 27.31
N GLY A 761 29.90 14.58 26.51
CA GLY A 761 29.46 14.89 25.14
C GLY A 761 28.35 15.96 25.09
N GLU A 762 27.81 16.19 23.89
CA GLU A 762 26.55 16.92 23.71
C GLU A 762 25.38 16.08 24.23
N LEU A 763 24.62 16.61 25.18
CA LEU A 763 23.44 16.02 25.82
C LEU A 763 22.31 17.06 25.87
N PRO A 764 21.02 16.68 25.76
CA PRO A 764 19.90 17.56 26.09
C PRO A 764 20.01 18.12 27.49
N VAL A 765 19.85 19.44 27.64
CA VAL A 765 19.85 20.15 28.93
C VAL A 765 18.52 20.85 29.10
N LEU A 766 17.80 20.55 30.18
CA LEU A 766 16.63 21.34 30.56
C LEU A 766 17.09 22.69 31.14
N ALA A 767 16.73 23.77 30.46
CA ALA A 767 17.01 25.14 30.88
C ALA A 767 15.88 25.70 31.77
N PRO A 768 16.15 26.72 32.61
CA PRO A 768 15.10 27.44 33.32
C PRO A 768 14.14 28.14 32.36
N ASP A 769 12.85 28.09 32.67
CA ASP A 769 11.84 28.91 31.99
C ASP A 769 11.98 30.36 32.48
N LEU A 770 12.46 31.24 31.60
CA LEU A 770 12.69 32.65 31.86
C LEU A 770 11.40 33.49 31.77
N SER A 771 10.32 32.96 31.19
CA SER A 771 9.01 33.60 31.15
C SER A 771 8.27 33.49 32.50
N THR A 772 8.39 32.34 33.18
CA THR A 772 7.80 32.12 34.52
C THR A 772 8.81 32.22 35.66
N LEU A 773 10.10 32.32 35.36
CA LEU A 773 11.24 32.24 36.28
C LEU A 773 11.32 30.90 37.05
N SER A 774 10.80 29.83 36.46
CA SER A 774 10.78 28.49 37.06
C SER A 774 12.07 27.71 36.80
N GLN A 775 12.52 26.95 37.80
CA GLN A 775 13.63 26.00 37.65
C GLN A 775 13.11 24.67 37.09
N PRO A 776 13.87 24.00 36.19
CA PRO A 776 13.42 22.79 35.53
C PRO A 776 13.56 21.56 36.43
N THR A 777 12.81 20.53 36.09
CA THR A 777 12.73 19.24 36.79
C THR A 777 12.78 18.08 35.79
N ALA A 778 13.25 16.90 36.22
CA ALA A 778 13.19 15.70 35.39
C ALA A 778 11.75 15.32 34.97
N THR A 779 10.74 15.79 35.73
CA THR A 779 9.32 15.60 35.44
C THR A 779 8.74 16.59 34.44
N ASP A 780 9.54 17.47 33.83
CA ASP A 780 9.08 18.40 32.79
C ASP A 780 9.07 17.78 31.38
N TRP A 781 9.77 16.66 31.19
CA TRP A 781 9.57 15.79 30.04
C TRP A 781 8.15 15.21 30.02
N ARG A 782 7.55 15.26 28.84
CA ARG A 782 6.20 14.80 28.51
C ARG A 782 6.26 13.84 27.33
N HIS A 783 5.29 12.96 27.28
CA HIS A 783 5.08 12.01 26.19
C HIS A 783 3.64 12.17 25.68
N THR A 784 3.50 12.54 24.41
CA THR A 784 2.20 12.69 23.74
C THR A 784 2.05 11.61 22.68
N THR A 785 1.02 10.76 22.83
CA THR A 785 0.63 9.80 21.80
C THR A 785 -0.34 10.43 20.81
N PRO A 786 -0.40 9.94 19.55
CA PRO A 786 -1.43 10.34 18.59
C PRO A 786 -2.84 10.13 19.16
N ALA A 787 -3.74 11.09 18.90
CA ALA A 787 -5.07 11.10 19.51
C ALA A 787 -6.03 10.13 18.81
N THR A 788 -6.61 9.19 19.57
CA THR A 788 -7.69 8.31 19.09
C THR A 788 -8.99 9.10 18.88
N GLY A 789 -9.29 9.46 17.64
CA GLY A 789 -10.57 10.03 17.25
C GLY A 789 -10.99 9.54 15.87
N PRO A 790 -12.28 9.25 15.62
CA PRO A 790 -12.76 8.99 14.28
C PRO A 790 -12.64 10.29 13.48
N ALA A 791 -11.65 10.38 12.59
CA ALA A 791 -11.63 11.41 11.56
C ALA A 791 -12.98 11.37 10.82
N THR A 792 -13.72 12.48 10.83
CA THR A 792 -15.03 12.57 10.19
C THR A 792 -14.85 12.27 8.70
N ALA A 793 -15.24 11.06 8.30
CA ALA A 793 -14.81 10.50 7.02
C ALA A 793 -15.20 11.45 5.87
N PRO A 794 -14.23 11.93 5.06
CA PRO A 794 -14.54 12.54 3.77
C PRO A 794 -15.42 11.57 2.97
N ALA A 795 -16.38 12.11 2.21
CA ALA A 795 -17.26 11.28 1.41
C ALA A 795 -16.43 10.39 0.45
N VAL A 796 -16.81 9.12 0.33
CA VAL A 796 -16.01 8.09 -0.38
C VAL A 796 -16.01 8.33 -1.89
N GLY A 797 -15.09 9.18 -2.34
CA GLY A 797 -14.50 9.15 -3.67
C GLY A 797 -13.18 8.37 -3.66
N GLY A 798 -12.72 7.97 -4.85
CA GLY A 798 -11.36 7.43 -5.03
C GLY A 798 -10.29 8.54 -5.00
N PRO A 799 -9.26 8.51 -5.86
CA PRO A 799 -8.31 9.61 -6.01
C PRO A 799 -9.01 10.92 -6.41
N GLN A 800 -9.39 11.72 -5.42
CA GLN A 800 -9.99 13.03 -5.61
C GLN A 800 -8.92 13.98 -6.17
N VAL A 801 -8.94 14.18 -7.49
CA VAL A 801 -8.71 15.51 -8.05
C VAL A 801 -9.68 16.43 -7.31
N PRO A 802 -9.25 17.37 -6.45
CA PRO A 802 -10.19 18.22 -5.73
C PRO A 802 -11.03 18.97 -6.74
N ALA A 803 -12.35 18.79 -6.68
CA ALA A 803 -13.26 19.45 -7.59
C ALA A 803 -13.25 20.95 -7.30
N THR A 804 -12.84 21.76 -8.28
CA THR A 804 -12.87 23.22 -8.19
C THR A 804 -14.30 23.65 -7.85
N PRO A 805 -14.53 24.39 -6.74
CA PRO A 805 -15.85 24.92 -6.44
C PRO A 805 -16.32 25.80 -7.60
N ALA A 806 -17.53 25.57 -8.09
CA ALA A 806 -18.10 26.36 -9.19
C ALA A 806 -18.09 27.86 -8.81
N PRO A 807 -17.60 28.77 -9.68
CA PRO A 807 -17.55 30.19 -9.37
C PRO A 807 -18.92 30.74 -8.98
N GLY A 808 -19.03 31.26 -7.75
CA GLY A 808 -20.26 31.87 -7.27
C GLY A 808 -20.64 33.09 -8.14
N PRO A 809 -21.91 33.25 -8.55
CA PRO A 809 -22.32 34.38 -9.38
C PRO A 809 -22.13 35.70 -8.62
N GLY A 810 -21.20 36.54 -9.10
CA GLY A 810 -20.85 37.80 -8.47
C GLY A 810 -22.00 38.82 -8.43
N ALA A 811 -22.17 39.47 -7.29
CA ALA A 811 -23.12 40.57 -7.09
C ALA A 811 -22.49 41.93 -7.48
N ALA A 812 -23.22 43.03 -7.72
CA ALA A 812 -24.67 43.32 -7.70
C ALA A 812 -25.00 44.29 -8.88
N THR A 813 -26.06 45.12 -9.00
CA THR A 813 -27.21 45.62 -8.20
C THR A 813 -28.19 46.28 -9.23
N PRO A 814 -29.37 46.87 -8.89
CA PRO A 814 -30.19 46.83 -7.66
C PRO A 814 -31.70 46.51 -7.87
N ALA A 815 -32.35 46.12 -6.78
CA ALA A 815 -33.76 46.39 -6.37
C ALA A 815 -34.95 46.24 -7.36
N VAL A 816 -35.90 45.36 -7.00
CA VAL A 816 -37.28 45.77 -6.60
C VAL A 816 -37.75 44.87 -5.42
N ASN A 817 -38.75 45.30 -4.66
CA ASN A 817 -39.17 44.70 -3.37
C ASN A 817 -40.22 43.56 -3.49
N ASN A 818 -40.22 42.70 -2.46
CA ASN A 818 -41.34 42.01 -1.77
C ASN A 818 -41.02 40.52 -1.52
N GLY A 819 -41.20 39.91 -0.34
CA GLY A 819 -41.62 40.47 0.96
C GLY A 819 -42.69 39.62 1.66
N SER A 820 -42.28 38.69 2.54
CA SER A 820 -43.16 38.11 3.56
C SER A 820 -42.34 37.47 4.69
N THR A 821 -42.90 37.49 5.91
CA THR A 821 -42.31 36.97 7.16
C THR A 821 -42.93 35.64 7.58
N ALA A 822 -42.15 34.76 8.22
CA ALA A 822 -42.65 33.74 9.15
C ALA A 822 -41.58 33.39 10.21
N GLU A 823 -42.00 33.19 11.46
CA GLU A 823 -41.12 32.86 12.60
C GLU A 823 -41.01 31.34 12.85
N PRO A 824 -39.98 30.86 13.58
CA PRO A 824 -39.82 29.46 13.92
C PRO A 824 -40.63 29.05 15.17
N HIS A 825 -41.05 27.78 15.24
CA HIS A 825 -41.60 27.17 16.45
C HIS A 825 -40.94 25.80 16.77
N PRO A 826 -40.57 25.53 18.05
CA PRO A 826 -39.96 24.28 18.49
C PRO A 826 -40.98 23.32 19.13
N SER A 827 -40.61 22.03 19.27
CA SER A 827 -41.15 20.97 20.17
C SER A 827 -41.00 19.59 19.49
N GLN A 828 -40.90 18.43 20.16
CA GLN A 828 -40.62 18.07 21.56
C GLN A 828 -40.09 16.61 21.59
N GLY A 829 -39.59 16.14 22.74
CA GLY A 829 -39.32 14.70 22.95
C GLY A 829 -40.60 13.86 23.14
N PRO A 830 -40.47 12.53 23.30
CA PRO A 830 -40.55 12.03 24.67
C PRO A 830 -39.49 10.94 25.01
N ALA A 831 -39.38 10.63 26.30
CA ALA A 831 -38.42 9.66 26.84
C ALA A 831 -39.08 8.32 27.23
N LEU A 832 -38.25 7.27 27.36
CA LEU A 832 -38.56 6.05 28.13
C LEU A 832 -37.39 5.71 29.07
N GLN A 833 -37.68 4.93 30.10
CA GLN A 833 -36.79 4.66 31.24
C GLN A 833 -36.07 3.30 31.13
N GLY A 834 -35.01 3.12 31.92
CA GLY A 834 -34.20 1.89 31.96
C GLY A 834 -34.88 0.68 32.64
N PRO A 835 -34.12 -0.37 32.99
CA PRO A 835 -33.13 -0.23 34.06
C PRO A 835 -31.75 -0.85 33.76
N ALA A 836 -30.82 -0.72 34.72
CA ALA A 836 -29.44 -1.21 34.61
C ALA A 836 -29.24 -2.63 35.18
N LEU A 837 -28.18 -3.31 34.71
CA LEU A 837 -27.55 -4.44 35.38
C LEU A 837 -26.02 -4.27 35.34
N GLN A 838 -25.35 -4.56 36.46
CA GLN A 838 -23.89 -4.62 36.57
C GLN A 838 -23.44 -6.08 36.50
N GLY A 839 -22.32 -6.34 35.83
CA GLY A 839 -21.62 -7.63 35.80
C GLY A 839 -20.12 -7.40 35.62
N PRO A 840 -19.24 -8.24 36.21
CA PRO A 840 -17.81 -7.94 36.30
C PRO A 840 -17.03 -8.28 35.02
N ALA A 841 -15.93 -7.56 34.80
CA ALA A 841 -14.93 -7.91 33.80
C ALA A 841 -14.05 -9.09 34.28
N PRO A 842 -13.61 -10.01 33.41
CA PRO A 842 -12.63 -11.03 33.73
C PRO A 842 -11.21 -10.45 33.81
N ALA A 843 -10.39 -10.94 34.72
CA ALA A 843 -8.97 -10.61 34.80
C ALA A 843 -8.14 -11.41 33.78
N PRO A 844 -7.00 -10.88 33.28
CA PRO A 844 -6.06 -11.66 32.48
C PRO A 844 -5.41 -12.77 33.31
N ALA A 845 -5.15 -13.93 32.68
CA ALA A 845 -4.52 -15.07 33.34
C ALA A 845 -2.99 -14.91 33.41
N GLU A 846 -2.38 -15.39 34.49
CA GLU A 846 -0.95 -15.32 34.73
C GLU A 846 -0.16 -16.21 33.74
N ALA A 847 0.75 -15.60 32.96
CA ALA A 847 1.73 -16.34 32.19
C ALA A 847 2.78 -16.96 33.14
N LYS A 848 2.89 -18.29 33.15
CA LYS A 848 3.76 -19.01 34.09
C LYS A 848 5.21 -18.96 33.61
N ALA A 849 6.12 -18.46 34.44
CA ALA A 849 7.53 -18.33 34.09
C ALA A 849 8.20 -19.70 33.80
N VAL A 850 8.98 -19.75 32.72
CA VAL A 850 9.98 -20.79 32.46
C VAL A 850 11.32 -20.29 32.99
N GLY A 851 12.05 -21.13 33.73
CA GLY A 851 13.34 -20.76 34.33
C GLY A 851 14.48 -20.69 33.31
N PRO A 852 15.55 -19.92 33.59
CA PRO A 852 16.70 -19.81 32.70
C PRO A 852 17.52 -21.10 32.70
N GLU A 853 17.83 -21.62 31.50
CA GLU A 853 18.80 -22.69 31.32
C GLU A 853 20.23 -22.10 31.30
N THR A 854 21.16 -22.77 31.96
CA THR A 854 22.49 -22.20 32.27
C THR A 854 23.48 -22.35 31.12
N ALA A 855 23.85 -21.24 30.47
CA ALA A 855 25.01 -21.19 29.59
C ALA A 855 26.32 -21.04 30.41
N ALA A 856 27.28 -21.92 30.19
CA ALA A 856 28.66 -21.79 30.66
C ALA A 856 29.53 -21.13 29.58
N PRO A 857 30.59 -20.37 29.93
CA PRO A 857 31.33 -19.56 28.96
C PRO A 857 32.30 -20.37 28.10
N ALA A 858 32.47 -19.96 26.84
CA ALA A 858 33.63 -20.28 26.03
C ALA A 858 34.68 -19.16 26.20
N GLU A 859 35.92 -19.52 26.49
CA GLU A 859 36.99 -18.54 26.78
C GLU A 859 37.60 -17.90 25.54
N TYR A 860 38.10 -16.67 25.70
CA TYR A 860 38.78 -15.90 24.67
C TYR A 860 40.25 -16.34 24.50
N ALA A 861 40.65 -16.58 23.26
CA ALA A 861 42.03 -16.43 22.80
C ALA A 861 42.02 -16.06 21.31
N GLY A 862 42.75 -15.05 20.82
CA GLY A 862 43.67 -14.14 21.49
C GLY A 862 44.93 -13.90 20.65
N THR A 863 45.41 -12.66 20.59
CA THR A 863 46.53 -12.14 19.76
C THR A 863 46.26 -11.94 18.26
N ASP A 864 46.95 -11.02 17.56
CA ASP A 864 47.31 -9.62 17.87
C ASP A 864 47.87 -8.92 16.59
N THR A 865 48.08 -7.61 16.65
CA THR A 865 49.04 -6.80 15.86
C THR A 865 49.01 -6.84 14.32
N ALA A 866 48.49 -5.74 13.76
CA ALA A 866 49.18 -4.79 12.87
C ALA A 866 49.99 -5.26 11.63
N GLY A 867 49.75 -4.61 10.48
CA GLY A 867 50.57 -4.74 9.28
C GLY A 867 50.16 -3.79 8.15
N THR A 868 50.58 -2.52 8.22
CA THR A 868 50.40 -1.53 7.14
C THR A 868 51.46 -1.72 6.05
N GLU A 869 51.09 -1.77 4.76
CA GLU A 869 51.92 -1.20 3.67
C GLU A 869 51.17 -1.04 2.33
N THR A 870 51.81 -0.33 1.39
CA THR A 870 51.20 0.23 0.16
C THR A 870 51.99 -0.11 -1.11
N SER A 871 51.29 -0.51 -2.18
CA SER A 871 51.64 -0.37 -3.61
C SER A 871 50.35 -0.69 -4.38
N GLU A 872 49.80 0.08 -5.33
CA GLU A 872 50.35 0.94 -6.40
C GLU A 872 51.05 0.17 -7.53
N LEU A 873 50.54 0.37 -8.77
CA LEU A 873 51.04 -0.06 -10.10
C LEU A 873 51.18 -1.59 -10.34
N GLU A 874 50.62 -2.16 -11.42
CA GLU A 874 51.03 -1.87 -12.80
C GLU A 874 49.89 -2.11 -13.83
N THR A 875 50.00 -1.48 -15.01
CA THR A 875 49.09 -1.68 -16.16
C THR A 875 49.77 -2.49 -17.27
N ALA A 876 49.09 -3.50 -17.82
CA ALA A 876 49.50 -4.19 -19.04
C ALA A 876 48.28 -4.52 -19.93
N ASP A 877 48.49 -4.45 -21.24
CA ASP A 877 47.47 -4.27 -22.29
C ASP A 877 47.16 -5.57 -23.06
N THR A 878 46.21 -5.51 -24.00
CA THR A 878 45.97 -6.41 -25.14
C THR A 878 45.49 -7.86 -24.88
N ALA A 879 44.19 -8.08 -25.14
CA ALA A 879 43.71 -9.03 -26.17
C ALA A 879 42.28 -8.66 -26.63
#